data_AF-M6FFE5-F1
#
_entry.id   AF-M6FFE5-F1
#
_cell.length_a   1.000
_cell.length_b   1.000
_cell.length_c   1.000
_cell.angle_alpha   90.00
_cell.angle_beta   90.00
_cell.angle_gamma   90.00
#
_symmetry.space_group_name_H-M   'P 1'
#
loop_
_entity.id
_entity.type
_entity.pdbx_description
1 polymer ?
#
loop_
_entity_poly.entity_id
_entity_poly.type
_entity_poly.pdbx_seq_one_letter_code
_entity_poly.pdbx_strand_id
1 'polypeptide(L)'
;MIVFRLKSESFSKSSLFVSGLFHKLKPLRTPTFFGLILCSVISYLLFRSFLFVRETEGAGIIAIGTIQFLFGLIPNLYHRKPGRIFTMTGALVLPGLLYDKTVIFGSLSGLFAGAILGIFLRQYISTFHSQTVNEEDPIFRFFYINRPYKSSLPFYQNPKVGILIFCLLLLIERFFTYFNAPPFKGFGILDMTYLPGISSRYAFGLSLDFLGSWVLVILYFLAEESSSHESDSPVKYWRQGLFAGVFLNILLLLIQGFTLGSVIPFTPIIGGSYSVSGFLVDSKSLNWFFPLWIAYFFYYLNSKSWRSPTKIILSAGLLFPFLVLGKHFSAGSWILLFTLLTYGYSVINFPKIRNRWWKLSYIPVCMIVWIIFVVLILWIGSFSWSFESWQELHQTWIKSFRSPGGGIFRFLDLYGGEGWLQTKSAWNWTKQSIWLGNGAGSFVLNWIDSRSSNPIPPGGMRELELSSFLFLLHDGGIFLILIFLGWIGLEIALRDHWKVLILLLPISIFFMPWTGSSGTVAFFCLWLITSASSQTRQLHRAFGGGFNLISLFLGTFFLFYSLIKIAPNLWGPEFRYAELKSYQLMAKKQGLIQNGIRYHEFSSGATWVLASKAPLSLRAFVPEGKNFSKRDKIHIRWSFLGSDWVEIQSKTLPLFANVSSIGLTVPGNAKYLKAEILRSSFFETSMDGFAISAEDFDGLNRIR
;
A
#
# COMPACT_ATOMS: atom_id res chain seq x y z
N MET A 1 47.74 -50.22 33.41
CA MET A 1 48.66 -50.37 32.27
C MET A 1 48.24 -49.37 31.20
N ILE A 2 48.89 -48.21 31.15
CA ILE A 2 48.72 -47.19 30.10
C ILE A 2 49.98 -47.25 29.25
N VAL A 3 49.88 -47.52 27.95
CA VAL A 3 50.80 -46.99 26.91
C VAL A 3 50.08 -46.98 25.55
N PHE A 4 50.09 -45.80 24.92
CA PHE A 4 49.69 -45.50 23.53
C PHE A 4 50.76 -45.93 22.51
N ARG A 5 50.38 -46.34 21.27
CA ARG A 5 50.87 -45.73 20.00
C ARG A 5 50.31 -46.34 18.69
N LEU A 6 49.67 -45.45 17.92
CA LEU A 6 49.80 -45.14 16.48
C LEU A 6 49.59 -46.17 15.34
N LYS A 7 48.64 -45.77 14.47
CA LYS A 7 48.61 -45.73 12.98
C LYS A 7 48.47 -47.03 12.16
N SER A 8 47.42 -47.02 11.32
CA SER A 8 47.57 -47.26 9.87
C SER A 8 46.48 -46.54 9.07
N GLU A 9 46.93 -45.59 8.24
CA GLU A 9 46.40 -45.25 6.91
C GLU A 9 46.00 -46.53 6.15
N SER A 10 45.18 -46.59 5.12
CA SER A 10 44.23 -45.73 4.40
C SER A 10 43.63 -46.67 3.35
N PHE A 11 42.35 -46.56 3.01
CA PHE A 11 41.90 -47.01 1.69
C PHE A 11 40.89 -46.02 1.11
N SER A 12 41.23 -45.60 -0.10
CA SER A 12 40.64 -44.60 -0.97
C SER A 12 39.15 -44.85 -1.25
N LYS A 13 38.34 -43.80 -1.08
CA LYS A 13 37.02 -43.68 -1.72
C LYS A 13 37.02 -42.47 -2.66
N SER A 14 37.17 -42.80 -3.94
CA SER A 14 36.47 -42.20 -5.09
C SER A 14 36.26 -40.68 -5.05
N SER A 15 37.19 -39.99 -5.68
CA SER A 15 37.19 -38.58 -6.07
C SER A 15 36.19 -38.28 -7.20
N LEU A 16 34.88 -38.27 -6.90
CA LEU A 16 33.87 -37.86 -7.90
C LEU A 16 32.67 -37.11 -7.31
N PHE A 17 32.83 -36.49 -6.15
CA PHE A 17 31.91 -35.48 -5.67
C PHE A 17 32.69 -34.25 -5.24
N VAL A 18 32.37 -33.11 -5.87
CA VAL A 18 32.96 -31.80 -5.65
C VAL A 18 32.64 -31.33 -4.22
N SER A 19 33.39 -31.85 -3.24
CA SER A 19 33.27 -31.49 -1.82
C SER A 19 33.51 -30.00 -1.60
N GLY A 20 34.36 -29.38 -2.42
CA GLY A 20 34.64 -27.94 -2.39
C GLY A 20 33.47 -27.04 -2.77
N LEU A 21 32.62 -27.41 -3.74
CA LEU A 21 31.49 -26.59 -4.18
C LEU A 21 30.36 -26.63 -3.14
N PHE A 22 30.07 -27.81 -2.59
CA PHE A 22 29.09 -27.95 -1.50
C PHE A 22 29.56 -27.30 -0.19
N HIS A 23 30.87 -27.25 0.08
CA HIS A 23 31.41 -26.50 1.22
C HIS A 23 31.39 -24.98 0.98
N LYS A 24 31.48 -24.52 -0.28
CA LYS A 24 31.32 -23.11 -0.68
C LYS A 24 29.87 -22.61 -0.58
N LEU A 25 28.87 -23.51 -0.69
CA LEU A 25 27.44 -23.20 -0.58
C LEU A 25 26.90 -23.22 0.88
N LYS A 26 27.71 -23.59 1.88
CA LYS A 26 27.32 -23.66 3.30
C LYS A 26 26.74 -22.33 3.87
N PRO A 27 27.26 -21.14 3.51
CA PRO A 27 26.69 -19.85 3.97
C PRO A 27 25.30 -19.55 3.40
N LEU A 28 25.02 -20.03 2.18
CA LEU A 28 23.74 -19.85 1.49
C LEU A 28 22.62 -20.70 2.11
N ARG A 29 22.97 -21.72 2.91
CA ARG A 29 22.01 -22.56 3.66
C ARG A 29 21.47 -21.88 4.92
N THR A 30 21.89 -20.64 5.21
CA THR A 30 21.33 -19.91 6.35
C THR A 30 19.88 -19.49 6.03
N PRO A 31 18.91 -19.77 6.92
CA PRO A 31 17.51 -19.41 6.70
C PRO A 31 17.28 -17.90 6.54
N THR A 32 18.23 -17.09 7.02
CA THR A 32 18.27 -15.63 6.83
C THR A 32 18.57 -15.24 5.38
N PHE A 33 19.47 -15.92 4.70
CA PHE A 33 19.80 -15.65 3.30
C PHE A 33 18.63 -15.99 2.36
N PHE A 34 17.98 -17.14 2.56
CA PHE A 34 16.75 -17.50 1.85
C PHE A 34 15.61 -16.52 2.13
N GLY A 35 15.46 -16.07 3.39
CA GLY A 35 14.50 -15.03 3.75
C GLY A 35 14.72 -13.72 3.01
N LEU A 36 15.98 -13.30 2.81
CA LEU A 36 16.32 -12.09 2.05
C LEU A 36 16.03 -12.21 0.56
N ILE A 37 16.32 -13.38 -0.06
CA ILE A 37 15.94 -13.66 -1.45
C ILE A 37 14.42 -13.56 -1.58
N LEU A 38 13.69 -14.21 -0.67
CA LEU A 38 12.23 -14.20 -0.66
C LEU A 38 11.70 -12.77 -0.55
N CYS A 39 12.25 -11.94 0.35
CA CYS A 39 11.87 -10.54 0.47
C CYS A 39 12.10 -9.76 -0.83
N SER A 40 13.25 -9.99 -1.50
CA SER A 40 13.58 -9.32 -2.75
C SER A 40 12.63 -9.74 -3.89
N VAL A 41 12.35 -11.03 -4.02
CA VAL A 41 11.44 -11.57 -5.06
C VAL A 41 10.01 -11.08 -4.84
N ILE A 42 9.49 -11.16 -3.60
CA ILE A 42 8.14 -10.68 -3.30
C ILE A 42 8.05 -9.17 -3.53
N SER A 43 9.05 -8.40 -3.12
CA SER A 43 9.07 -6.96 -3.35
C SER A 43 9.09 -6.61 -4.84
N TYR A 44 9.82 -7.37 -5.66
CA TYR A 44 9.80 -7.21 -7.11
C TYR A 44 8.42 -7.53 -7.69
N LEU A 45 7.79 -8.63 -7.27
CA LEU A 45 6.45 -9.00 -7.72
C LEU A 45 5.43 -7.90 -7.38
N LEU A 46 5.43 -7.39 -6.15
CA LEU A 46 4.55 -6.29 -5.75
C LEU A 46 4.79 -5.03 -6.58
N PHE A 47 6.05 -4.64 -6.79
CA PHE A 47 6.38 -3.49 -7.63
C PHE A 47 5.86 -3.67 -9.07
N ARG A 48 6.00 -4.87 -9.65
CA ARG A 48 5.43 -5.19 -10.97
C ARG A 48 3.91 -5.19 -10.97
N SER A 49 3.26 -5.66 -9.90
CA SER A 49 1.81 -5.58 -9.74
C SER A 49 1.31 -4.12 -9.67
N PHE A 50 2.03 -3.23 -8.97
CA PHE A 50 1.72 -1.79 -8.97
C PHE A 50 1.81 -1.18 -10.36
N LEU A 51 2.86 -1.50 -11.12
CA LEU A 51 3.02 -1.05 -12.52
C LEU A 51 1.95 -1.63 -13.45
N PHE A 52 1.54 -2.89 -13.23
CA PHE A 52 0.49 -3.57 -14.01
C PHE A 52 -0.86 -2.89 -13.86
N VAL A 53 -1.22 -2.47 -12.63
CA VAL A 53 -2.54 -1.87 -12.40
C VAL A 53 -2.58 -0.39 -12.79
N ARG A 54 -1.48 0.33 -12.60
CA ARG A 54 -1.43 1.78 -12.84
C ARG A 54 -0.91 2.11 -14.24
N GLU A 55 -1.33 1.35 -15.27
CA GLU A 55 -0.86 1.49 -16.65
C GLU A 55 -0.79 2.96 -17.13
N THR A 56 0.44 3.47 -17.25
CA THR A 56 1.00 4.20 -18.40
C THR A 56 0.10 5.20 -19.16
N GLU A 57 -0.47 6.21 -18.50
CA GLU A 57 -0.93 7.44 -19.18
C GLU A 57 0.07 8.60 -19.05
N GLY A 58 1.37 8.28 -18.98
CA GLY A 58 2.46 9.24 -19.12
C GLY A 58 3.84 8.63 -18.92
N ALA A 59 4.85 9.12 -19.65
CA ALA A 59 6.26 8.78 -19.45
C ALA A 59 6.75 9.06 -18.01
N GLY A 60 6.01 9.88 -17.24
CA GLY A 60 6.27 10.23 -15.85
C GLY A 60 6.16 9.08 -14.84
N ILE A 61 5.28 8.08 -15.03
CA ILE A 61 5.07 7.01 -14.02
C ILE A 61 6.34 6.18 -13.82
N ILE A 62 6.93 5.75 -14.95
CA ILE A 62 8.15 4.94 -14.94
C ILE A 62 9.31 5.76 -14.39
N ALA A 63 9.41 7.04 -14.76
CA ALA A 63 10.42 7.95 -14.24
C ALA A 63 10.30 8.12 -12.71
N ILE A 64 9.09 8.41 -12.20
CA ILE A 64 8.81 8.55 -10.76
C ILE A 64 9.15 7.26 -10.01
N GLY A 65 8.65 6.12 -10.48
CA GLY A 65 8.94 4.82 -9.88
C GLY A 65 10.44 4.49 -9.87
N THR A 66 11.16 4.84 -10.94
CA THR A 66 12.62 4.64 -11.05
C THR A 66 13.38 5.57 -10.11
N ILE A 67 12.98 6.84 -9.99
CA ILE A 67 13.59 7.79 -9.04
C ILE A 67 13.42 7.28 -7.61
N GLN A 68 12.21 6.86 -7.22
CA GLN A 68 11.98 6.27 -5.90
C GLN A 68 12.86 5.03 -5.67
N PHE A 69 12.93 4.15 -6.67
CA PHE A 69 13.72 2.93 -6.63
C PHE A 69 15.21 3.23 -6.44
N LEU A 70 15.78 4.15 -7.23
CA LEU A 70 17.18 4.56 -7.11
C LEU A 70 17.46 5.23 -5.76
N PHE A 71 16.53 6.06 -5.27
CA PHE A 71 16.63 6.71 -3.96
C PHE A 71 16.67 5.70 -2.80
N GLY A 72 15.96 4.58 -2.92
CA GLY A 72 16.06 3.46 -1.98
C GLY A 72 17.32 2.61 -2.19
N LEU A 73 17.66 2.32 -3.44
CA LEU A 73 18.72 1.37 -3.82
C LEU A 73 20.12 1.90 -3.50
N ILE A 74 20.47 3.08 -4.01
CA ILE A 74 21.84 3.61 -3.98
C ILE A 74 22.35 3.77 -2.54
N PRO A 75 21.62 4.42 -1.60
CA PRO A 75 22.10 4.56 -0.23
C PRO A 75 22.24 3.22 0.49
N ASN A 76 21.35 2.26 0.22
CA ASN A 76 21.41 0.93 0.82
C ASN A 76 22.52 0.06 0.22
N LEU A 77 22.86 0.23 -1.06
CA LEU A 77 24.05 -0.39 -1.66
C LEU A 77 25.34 0.20 -1.08
N TYR A 78 25.38 1.52 -0.94
CA TYR A 78 26.53 2.23 -0.39
C TYR A 78 26.79 1.79 1.05
N HIS A 79 25.91 2.11 2.01
CA HIS A 79 26.15 1.75 3.40
C HIS A 79 24.85 1.62 4.20
N ARG A 80 24.82 0.74 5.21
CA ARG A 80 23.60 0.48 6.03
C ARG A 80 23.04 1.72 6.71
N LYS A 81 23.92 2.47 7.38
CA LYS A 81 23.55 3.68 8.15
C LYS A 81 22.86 4.75 7.27
N PRO A 82 23.46 5.26 6.18
CA PRO A 82 22.77 6.18 5.28
C PRO A 82 21.60 5.49 4.60
N GLY A 83 21.69 4.22 4.20
CA GLY A 83 20.57 3.44 3.66
C GLY A 83 19.29 3.53 4.50
N ARG A 84 19.41 3.28 5.81
CA ARG A 84 18.31 3.39 6.80
C ARG A 84 17.78 4.81 6.94
N ILE A 85 18.66 5.81 7.00
CA ILE A 85 18.28 7.22 7.13
C ILE A 85 17.51 7.66 5.89
N PHE A 86 18.07 7.44 4.69
CA PHE A 86 17.47 7.83 3.42
C PHE A 86 16.14 7.13 3.16
N THR A 87 16.03 5.83 3.45
CA THR A 87 14.76 5.11 3.26
C THR A 87 13.65 5.71 4.12
N MET A 88 13.95 6.05 5.38
CA MET A 88 12.97 6.62 6.32
C MET A 88 12.61 8.06 5.97
N THR A 89 13.59 8.88 5.58
CA THR A 89 13.35 10.25 5.10
C THR A 89 12.52 10.22 3.81
N GLY A 90 12.90 9.36 2.87
CA GLY A 90 12.22 9.20 1.59
C GLY A 90 10.77 8.78 1.74
N ALA A 91 10.47 7.92 2.70
CA ALA A 91 9.10 7.49 2.98
C ALA A 91 8.18 8.65 3.38
N LEU A 92 8.72 9.72 4.00
CA LEU A 92 7.95 10.91 4.40
C LEU A 92 7.93 12.04 3.37
N VAL A 93 8.86 12.02 2.40
CA VAL A 93 9.11 13.16 1.49
C VAL A 93 8.72 12.84 0.05
N LEU A 94 9.05 11.63 -0.44
CA LEU A 94 8.86 11.25 -1.84
C LEU A 94 7.40 11.27 -2.32
N PRO A 95 6.39 10.89 -1.50
CA PRO A 95 4.99 10.91 -1.95
C PRO A 95 4.53 12.30 -2.40
N GLY A 96 4.91 13.36 -1.67
CA GLY A 96 4.66 14.74 -2.07
C GLY A 96 5.62 15.23 -3.14
N LEU A 97 6.93 14.98 -2.99
CA LEU A 97 7.95 15.46 -3.93
C LEU A 97 7.75 14.93 -5.36
N LEU A 98 7.20 13.72 -5.50
CA LEU A 98 6.94 13.09 -6.79
C LEU A 98 5.45 13.10 -7.12
N TYR A 99 4.68 14.00 -6.49
CA TYR A 99 3.29 14.22 -6.82
C TYR A 99 3.17 14.87 -8.19
N ASP A 100 2.54 14.17 -9.13
CA ASP A 100 2.10 14.72 -10.41
C ASP A 100 0.57 14.67 -10.48
N LYS A 101 -0.03 15.77 -10.95
CA LYS A 101 -1.48 15.92 -11.14
C LYS A 101 -2.02 15.00 -12.23
N THR A 102 -1.18 14.71 -13.22
CA THR A 102 -1.52 13.86 -14.38
C THR A 102 -1.19 12.40 -14.12
N VAL A 103 -0.16 12.16 -13.31
CA VAL A 103 0.43 10.86 -13.06
C VAL A 103 0.47 10.59 -11.56
N ILE A 104 -0.47 9.77 -11.09
CA ILE A 104 -0.66 9.58 -9.67
C ILE A 104 0.07 8.30 -9.26
N PHE A 105 1.39 8.40 -9.04
CA PHE A 105 2.20 7.35 -8.42
C PHE A 105 2.58 7.76 -6.99
N GLY A 106 1.59 7.83 -6.10
CA GLY A 106 1.83 8.14 -4.69
C GLY A 106 2.41 6.97 -3.89
N SER A 107 2.38 5.74 -4.43
CA SER A 107 2.81 4.56 -3.68
C SER A 107 4.31 4.62 -3.37
N LEU A 108 4.70 4.25 -2.15
CA LEU A 108 6.10 4.09 -1.74
C LEU A 108 6.75 2.80 -2.28
N SER A 109 6.15 2.16 -3.30
CA SER A 109 6.54 0.83 -3.75
C SER A 109 7.90 0.80 -4.41
N GLY A 110 8.25 1.82 -5.20
CA GLY A 110 9.60 1.96 -5.76
C GLY A 110 10.66 2.07 -4.66
N LEU A 111 10.42 2.93 -3.67
CA LEU A 111 11.37 3.18 -2.56
C LEU A 111 11.70 1.90 -1.80
N PHE A 112 10.68 1.16 -1.34
CA PHE A 112 10.89 -0.06 -0.56
C PHE A 112 11.48 -1.18 -1.42
N ALA A 113 11.07 -1.31 -2.68
CA ALA A 113 11.66 -2.30 -3.59
C ALA A 113 13.14 -2.05 -3.84
N GLY A 114 13.52 -0.79 -4.08
CA GLY A 114 14.93 -0.40 -4.21
C GLY A 114 15.73 -0.65 -2.94
N ALA A 115 15.18 -0.27 -1.78
CA ALA A 115 15.83 -0.48 -0.49
C ALA A 115 16.05 -1.97 -0.17
N ILE A 116 15.03 -2.81 -0.35
CA ILE A 116 15.12 -4.27 -0.11
C ILE A 116 16.13 -4.90 -1.05
N LEU A 117 16.10 -4.56 -2.34
CA LEU A 117 17.08 -5.05 -3.30
C LEU A 117 18.51 -4.61 -2.94
N GLY A 118 18.70 -3.37 -2.51
CA GLY A 118 20.01 -2.86 -2.08
C GLY A 118 20.55 -3.59 -0.85
N ILE A 119 19.69 -3.88 0.12
CA ILE A 119 20.03 -4.70 1.30
C ILE A 119 20.46 -6.11 0.87
N PHE A 120 19.68 -6.75 -0.01
CA PHE A 120 19.95 -8.10 -0.50
C PHE A 120 21.24 -8.15 -1.32
N LEU A 121 21.42 -7.25 -2.31
CA LEU A 121 22.57 -7.26 -3.21
C LEU A 121 23.87 -6.98 -2.44
N ARG A 122 23.85 -6.05 -1.49
CA ARG A 122 24.99 -5.82 -0.60
C ARG A 122 25.33 -7.06 0.22
N GLN A 123 24.34 -7.75 0.76
CA GLN A 123 24.56 -8.99 1.51
C GLN A 123 25.11 -10.10 0.60
N TYR A 124 24.58 -10.21 -0.62
CA TYR A 124 25.06 -11.12 -1.65
C TYR A 124 26.54 -10.88 -1.97
N ILE A 125 26.91 -9.64 -2.31
CA ILE A 125 28.30 -9.23 -2.60
C ILE A 125 29.23 -9.58 -1.43
N SER A 126 28.83 -9.23 -0.20
CA SER A 126 29.60 -9.53 1.01
C SER A 126 29.80 -11.04 1.21
N THR A 127 28.76 -11.86 1.00
CA THR A 127 28.86 -13.32 1.18
C THR A 127 29.75 -14.00 0.15
N PHE A 128 29.71 -13.61 -1.13
CA PHE A 128 30.49 -14.26 -2.20
C PHE A 128 31.95 -13.79 -2.27
N HIS A 129 32.24 -12.52 -1.94
CA HIS A 129 33.62 -12.03 -1.86
C HIS A 129 34.30 -12.34 -0.51
N SER A 130 33.56 -12.92 0.45
CA SER A 130 34.13 -13.31 1.74
C SER A 130 35.18 -14.43 1.72
N GLN A 131 35.42 -15.04 0.55
CA GLN A 131 36.23 -16.25 0.44
C GLN A 131 37.58 -16.06 -0.28
N THR A 132 37.88 -14.90 -0.87
CA THR A 132 39.05 -14.78 -1.79
C THR A 132 39.87 -13.49 -1.75
N VAL A 133 39.78 -12.61 -0.74
CA VAL A 133 40.48 -11.30 -0.83
C VAL A 133 41.27 -10.95 0.43
N ASN A 134 42.53 -10.56 0.23
CA ASN A 134 43.45 -10.00 1.22
C ASN A 134 42.82 -8.79 1.93
N GLU A 135 43.08 -8.65 3.23
CA GLU A 135 42.51 -7.62 4.12
C GLU A 135 42.93 -6.16 3.79
N GLU A 136 43.71 -5.96 2.72
CA GLU A 136 44.33 -4.68 2.36
C GLU A 136 43.46 -3.80 1.44
N ASP A 137 42.39 -4.32 0.83
CA ASP A 137 41.55 -3.53 -0.10
C ASP A 137 40.53 -2.63 0.63
N PRO A 138 40.62 -1.28 0.51
CA PRO A 138 39.76 -0.35 1.24
C PRO A 138 38.29 -0.40 0.80
N ILE A 139 38.03 -0.75 -0.47
CA ILE A 139 36.68 -0.92 -1.03
C ILE A 139 35.99 -2.15 -0.43
N PHE A 140 36.73 -3.25 -0.23
CA PHE A 140 36.16 -4.50 0.28
C PHE A 140 36.03 -4.51 1.80
N ARG A 141 36.92 -3.81 2.53
CA ARG A 141 36.76 -3.57 3.98
C ARG A 141 35.43 -2.87 4.29
N PHE A 142 34.95 -2.02 3.38
CA PHE A 142 33.64 -1.36 3.46
C PHE A 142 32.45 -2.34 3.49
N PHE A 143 32.56 -3.48 2.79
CA PHE A 143 31.53 -4.54 2.76
C PHE A 143 31.71 -5.61 3.87
N TYR A 144 32.85 -5.63 4.56
CA TYR A 144 33.30 -6.74 5.42
C TYR A 144 33.12 -6.55 6.94
N ILE A 145 32.84 -5.32 7.43
CA ILE A 145 32.80 -5.00 8.88
C ILE A 145 31.72 -5.78 9.67
N ASN A 146 30.86 -6.58 9.02
CA ASN A 146 29.70 -7.20 9.66
C ASN A 146 29.72 -8.73 9.57
N ARG A 147 30.55 -9.38 10.41
CA ARG A 147 30.37 -10.82 10.71
C ARG A 147 29.03 -11.05 11.45
N PRO A 148 28.36 -12.20 11.25
CA PRO A 148 27.02 -12.44 11.80
C PRO A 148 27.01 -12.53 13.34
N TYR A 149 26.16 -11.74 14.00
CA TYR A 149 25.84 -11.85 15.42
C TYR A 149 24.51 -12.61 15.66
N LYS A 150 24.43 -13.31 16.80
CA LYS A 150 23.42 -14.30 17.23
C LYS A 150 22.00 -13.80 17.55
N SER A 151 21.63 -12.54 17.28
CA SER A 151 20.46 -11.90 17.92
C SER A 151 19.20 -11.72 17.05
N SER A 152 19.18 -12.10 15.77
CA SER A 152 17.93 -12.07 14.98
C SER A 152 17.15 -13.38 15.17
N LEU A 153 15.84 -13.27 15.47
CA LEU A 153 14.94 -14.42 15.45
C LEU A 153 14.99 -15.06 14.05
N PRO A 154 15.00 -16.41 13.96
CA PRO A 154 14.87 -17.10 12.67
C PRO A 154 13.63 -16.61 11.92
N PHE A 155 13.71 -16.54 10.60
CA PHE A 155 12.64 -16.02 9.72
C PHE A 155 11.26 -16.61 10.09
N TYR A 156 11.17 -17.93 10.25
CA TYR A 156 9.92 -18.63 10.58
C TYR A 156 9.38 -18.39 12.02
N GLN A 157 10.18 -17.82 12.92
CA GLN A 157 9.76 -17.47 14.29
C GLN A 157 9.37 -16.00 14.42
N ASN A 158 9.67 -15.17 13.42
CA ASN A 158 9.34 -13.76 13.44
C ASN A 158 7.84 -13.57 13.12
N PRO A 159 7.04 -12.94 14.00
CA PRO A 159 5.60 -12.76 13.77
C PRO A 159 5.29 -11.88 12.54
N LYS A 160 6.26 -11.06 12.08
CA LYS A 160 6.16 -10.32 10.82
C LYS A 160 5.96 -11.25 9.62
N VAL A 161 6.49 -12.47 9.67
CA VAL A 161 6.32 -13.46 8.60
C VAL A 161 4.89 -13.99 8.56
N GLY A 162 4.25 -14.21 9.70
CA GLY A 162 2.85 -14.61 9.77
C GLY A 162 1.91 -13.58 9.16
N ILE A 163 2.01 -12.33 9.60
CA ILE A 163 1.19 -11.25 9.04
C ILE A 163 1.51 -10.99 7.55
N LEU A 164 2.77 -11.12 7.14
CA LEU A 164 3.18 -11.02 5.73
C LEU A 164 2.48 -12.09 4.87
N ILE A 165 2.54 -13.36 5.30
CA ILE A 165 1.88 -14.48 4.61
C ILE A 165 0.38 -14.22 4.53
N PHE A 166 -0.22 -13.79 5.64
CA PHE A 166 -1.65 -13.49 5.68
C PHE A 166 -2.04 -12.39 4.68
N CYS A 167 -1.34 -11.26 4.68
CA CYS A 167 -1.59 -10.17 3.73
C CYS A 167 -1.35 -10.58 2.26
N LEU A 168 -0.32 -11.40 1.99
CA LEU A 168 -0.07 -11.93 0.63
C LEU A 168 -1.20 -12.85 0.17
N LEU A 169 -1.71 -13.73 1.04
CA LEU A 169 -2.84 -14.60 0.72
C LEU A 169 -4.12 -13.80 0.46
N LEU A 170 -4.36 -12.72 1.22
CA LEU A 170 -5.47 -11.80 0.95
C LEU A 170 -5.30 -11.07 -0.39
N LEU A 171 -4.07 -10.66 -0.75
CA LEU A 171 -3.81 -10.07 -2.06
C LEU A 171 -4.06 -11.05 -3.21
N ILE A 172 -3.63 -12.31 -3.07
CA ILE A 172 -3.88 -13.37 -4.04
C ILE A 172 -5.37 -13.65 -4.14
N GLU A 173 -6.07 -13.67 -3.02
CA GLU A 173 -7.52 -13.84 -2.96
C GLU A 173 -8.24 -12.71 -3.71
N ARG A 174 -7.86 -11.44 -3.48
CA ARG A 174 -8.40 -10.29 -4.24
C ARG A 174 -8.11 -10.39 -5.73
N PHE A 175 -6.90 -10.84 -6.09
CA PHE A 175 -6.54 -11.05 -7.49
C PHE A 175 -7.47 -12.06 -8.16
N PHE A 176 -7.72 -13.21 -7.52
CA PHE A 176 -8.65 -14.21 -8.06
C PHE A 176 -10.09 -13.70 -8.12
N THR A 177 -10.55 -12.96 -7.11
CA THR A 177 -11.90 -12.40 -7.05
C THR A 177 -12.16 -11.37 -8.15
N TYR A 178 -11.20 -10.50 -8.47
CA TYR A 178 -11.39 -9.45 -9.48
C TYR A 178 -11.13 -9.89 -10.92
N PHE A 179 -10.16 -10.78 -11.14
CA PHE A 179 -9.81 -11.26 -12.48
C PHE A 179 -10.48 -12.58 -12.87
N ASN A 180 -11.22 -13.20 -11.94
CA ASN A 180 -11.89 -14.50 -12.17
C ASN A 180 -10.95 -15.56 -12.75
N ALA A 181 -9.74 -15.69 -12.17
CA ALA A 181 -8.69 -16.58 -12.64
C ALA A 181 -8.53 -17.79 -11.70
N PRO A 182 -9.46 -18.77 -11.66
CA PRO A 182 -9.28 -19.96 -10.85
C PRO A 182 -8.02 -20.73 -11.29
N PRO A 183 -7.20 -21.18 -10.33
CA PRO A 183 -5.91 -21.82 -10.59
C PRO A 183 -6.01 -23.13 -11.40
N PHE A 184 -7.22 -23.69 -11.54
CA PHE A 184 -7.46 -25.00 -12.15
C PHE A 184 -7.89 -24.96 -13.62
N LYS A 185 -8.13 -23.78 -14.23
CA LYS A 185 -8.69 -23.67 -15.60
C LYS A 185 -7.92 -22.76 -16.58
N GLY A 186 -6.69 -22.33 -16.24
CA GLY A 186 -5.77 -21.61 -17.14
C GLY A 186 -5.31 -20.24 -16.61
N PHE A 187 -4.16 -19.75 -17.07
CA PHE A 187 -3.57 -18.46 -16.63
C PHE A 187 -3.73 -17.36 -17.70
N GLY A 188 -4.98 -17.05 -18.06
CA GLY A 188 -5.27 -15.85 -18.86
C GLY A 188 -5.72 -14.71 -17.95
N ILE A 189 -4.89 -13.68 -17.75
CA ILE A 189 -5.30 -12.46 -17.05
C ILE A 189 -6.04 -11.58 -18.07
N LEU A 190 -7.37 -11.66 -18.08
CA LEU A 190 -8.22 -10.84 -18.93
C LEU A 190 -8.62 -9.57 -18.17
N ASP A 191 -8.29 -8.40 -18.71
CA ASP A 191 -8.80 -7.15 -18.13
C ASP A 191 -10.26 -6.97 -18.55
N MET A 192 -11.16 -6.99 -17.58
CA MET A 192 -12.61 -6.86 -17.81
C MET A 192 -13.18 -5.65 -17.08
N THR A 193 -14.35 -5.19 -17.50
CA THR A 193 -15.15 -4.26 -16.69
C THR A 193 -15.67 -4.96 -15.45
N TYR A 194 -15.15 -4.56 -14.28
CA TYR A 194 -15.57 -5.10 -13.00
C TYR A 194 -16.90 -4.50 -12.54
N LEU A 195 -17.08 -3.18 -12.68
CA LEU A 195 -18.34 -2.45 -12.51
C LEU A 195 -18.51 -1.48 -13.69
N PRO A 196 -19.70 -0.93 -13.95
CA PRO A 196 -19.89 0.10 -14.97
C PRO A 196 -18.88 1.25 -14.79
N GLY A 197 -17.98 1.44 -15.77
CA GLY A 197 -16.91 2.45 -15.72
C GLY A 197 -15.65 2.06 -14.92
N ILE A 198 -15.61 0.90 -14.24
CA ILE A 198 -14.46 0.47 -13.40
C ILE A 198 -13.88 -0.84 -13.95
N SER A 199 -12.58 -0.86 -14.28
CA SER A 199 -11.88 -2.07 -14.71
C SER A 199 -11.46 -2.97 -13.56
N SER A 200 -11.26 -4.26 -13.85
CA SER A 200 -10.71 -5.26 -12.94
C SER A 200 -9.33 -4.88 -12.42
N ARG A 201 -8.49 -4.28 -13.29
CA ARG A 201 -7.21 -3.68 -12.88
C ARG A 201 -7.42 -2.58 -11.87
N TYR A 202 -8.29 -1.61 -12.12
CA TYR A 202 -8.54 -0.52 -11.18
C TYR A 202 -9.01 -1.04 -9.81
N ALA A 203 -9.94 -1.99 -9.80
CA ALA A 203 -10.43 -2.62 -8.58
C ALA A 203 -9.30 -3.31 -7.78
N PHE A 204 -8.44 -4.08 -8.46
CA PHE A 204 -7.26 -4.68 -7.84
C PHE A 204 -6.25 -3.64 -7.34
N GLY A 205 -6.17 -2.48 -8.01
CA GLY A 205 -5.33 -1.36 -7.61
C GLY A 205 -5.68 -0.78 -6.26
N LEU A 206 -6.97 -0.70 -5.95
CA LEU A 206 -7.43 -0.28 -4.63
C LEU A 206 -6.95 -1.26 -3.54
N SER A 207 -6.97 -2.57 -3.82
CA SER A 207 -6.41 -3.58 -2.90
C SER A 207 -4.89 -3.49 -2.78
N LEU A 208 -4.17 -3.21 -3.87
CA LEU A 208 -2.71 -3.03 -3.85
C LEU A 208 -2.31 -1.77 -3.08
N ASP A 209 -3.00 -0.65 -3.28
CA ASP A 209 -2.71 0.59 -2.55
C ASP A 209 -2.91 0.40 -1.04
N PHE A 210 -3.92 -0.40 -0.66
CA PHE A 210 -4.16 -0.74 0.73
C PHE A 210 -3.19 -1.80 1.29
N LEU A 211 -3.25 -3.05 0.83
CA LEU A 211 -2.44 -4.14 1.38
C LEU A 211 -1.01 -4.14 0.86
N GLY A 212 -0.79 -3.81 -0.41
CA GLY A 212 0.54 -3.81 -1.01
C GLY A 212 1.50 -2.84 -0.33
N SER A 213 1.01 -1.67 0.09
CA SER A 213 1.81 -0.70 0.86
C SER A 213 2.24 -1.28 2.22
N TRP A 214 1.37 -2.03 2.91
CA TRP A 214 1.71 -2.69 4.17
C TRP A 214 2.75 -3.80 3.97
N VAL A 215 2.54 -4.65 2.96
CA VAL A 215 3.40 -5.78 2.66
C VAL A 215 4.82 -5.30 2.37
N LEU A 216 5.00 -4.24 1.57
CA LEU A 216 6.32 -3.66 1.28
C LEU A 216 7.03 -3.10 2.51
N VAL A 217 6.30 -2.42 3.39
CA VAL A 217 6.86 -1.89 4.64
C VAL A 217 7.26 -3.03 5.58
N ILE A 218 6.42 -4.05 5.74
CA ILE A 218 6.71 -5.24 6.54
C ILE A 218 7.95 -5.96 5.99
N LEU A 219 8.03 -6.14 4.66
CA LEU A 219 9.18 -6.73 3.98
C LEU A 219 10.46 -5.93 4.23
N TYR A 220 10.41 -4.60 4.19
CA TYR A 220 11.56 -3.75 4.46
C TYR A 220 12.07 -3.94 5.90
N PHE A 221 11.18 -3.87 6.90
CA PHE A 221 11.58 -4.09 8.29
C PHE A 221 12.10 -5.50 8.54
N LEU A 222 11.50 -6.50 7.89
CA LEU A 222 11.95 -7.89 7.96
C LEU A 222 13.33 -8.05 7.31
N ALA A 223 13.59 -7.42 6.16
CA ALA A 223 14.88 -7.43 5.48
C ALA A 223 15.98 -6.72 6.31
N GLU A 224 15.66 -5.58 6.93
CA GLU A 224 16.60 -4.89 7.81
C GLU A 224 16.90 -5.67 9.08
N GLU A 225 15.90 -6.24 9.76
CA GLU A 225 16.14 -7.01 10.99
C GLU A 225 16.86 -8.33 10.72
N SER A 226 16.50 -9.03 9.63
CA SER A 226 17.17 -10.27 9.24
C SER A 226 18.60 -10.06 8.77
N SER A 227 18.90 -8.89 8.17
CA SER A 227 20.24 -8.53 7.74
C SER A 227 21.04 -7.79 8.81
N SER A 228 20.42 -7.13 9.82
CA SER A 228 21.12 -6.29 10.79
C SER A 228 22.09 -7.09 11.66
N HIS A 229 23.39 -6.81 11.52
CA HIS A 229 24.51 -7.51 12.16
C HIS A 229 25.54 -6.52 12.75
N GLU A 230 25.16 -5.26 12.93
CA GLU A 230 25.98 -4.21 13.57
C GLU A 230 25.74 -4.21 15.09
N SER A 231 26.72 -3.73 15.87
CA SER A 231 26.60 -3.49 17.32
C SER A 231 25.54 -2.42 17.68
N ASP A 232 25.23 -1.52 16.75
CA ASP A 232 24.23 -0.45 16.92
C ASP A 232 22.84 -0.90 16.39
N SER A 233 21.80 -0.68 17.20
CA SER A 233 20.42 -1.01 16.81
C SER A 233 19.97 -0.22 15.56
N PRO A 234 19.26 -0.83 14.59
CA PRO A 234 18.77 -0.15 13.37
C PRO A 234 17.83 1.02 13.70
N VAL A 235 17.11 0.90 14.82
CA VAL A 235 16.18 1.89 15.36
C VAL A 235 16.79 3.29 15.53
N LYS A 236 18.07 3.38 15.88
CA LYS A 236 18.76 4.66 16.05
C LYS A 236 18.79 5.45 14.73
N TYR A 237 19.17 4.78 13.64
CA TYR A 237 19.28 5.38 12.31
C TYR A 237 17.91 5.61 11.67
N TRP A 238 16.95 4.71 11.91
CA TRP A 238 15.59 4.92 11.44
C TRP A 238 14.95 6.17 12.05
N ARG A 239 15.15 6.39 13.36
CA ARG A 239 14.66 7.58 14.05
C ARG A 239 15.31 8.86 13.53
N GLN A 240 16.60 8.82 13.17
CA GLN A 240 17.28 9.95 12.55
C GLN A 240 16.68 10.30 11.19
N GLY A 241 16.40 9.30 10.35
CA GLY A 241 15.72 9.51 9.07
C GLY A 241 14.30 10.05 9.22
N LEU A 242 13.51 9.53 10.17
CA LEU A 242 12.19 10.10 10.47
C LEU A 242 12.26 11.55 10.96
N PHE A 243 13.23 11.86 11.83
CA PHE A 243 13.42 13.23 12.29
C PHE A 243 13.75 14.17 11.12
N ALA A 244 14.64 13.73 10.23
CA ALA A 244 14.96 14.49 9.01
C ALA A 244 13.75 14.66 8.10
N GLY A 245 12.96 13.61 7.88
CA GLY A 245 11.74 13.68 7.06
C GLY A 245 10.66 14.59 7.64
N VAL A 246 10.42 14.55 8.96
CA VAL A 246 9.48 15.45 9.63
C VAL A 246 9.98 16.90 9.63
N PHE A 247 11.28 17.12 9.84
CA PHE A 247 11.88 18.44 9.74
C PHE A 247 11.73 19.05 8.34
N LEU A 248 11.99 18.28 7.29
CA LEU A 248 11.77 18.71 5.90
C LEU A 248 10.29 19.01 5.61
N ASN A 249 9.37 18.19 6.15
CA ASN A 249 7.93 18.47 6.07
C ASN A 249 7.56 19.78 6.77
N ILE A 250 8.08 20.04 7.98
CA ILE A 250 7.86 21.31 8.71
C ILE A 250 8.37 22.50 7.89
N LEU A 251 9.57 22.40 7.33
CA LEU A 251 10.16 23.46 6.52
C LEU A 251 9.28 23.77 5.30
N LEU A 252 8.86 22.74 4.56
CA LEU A 252 7.99 22.92 3.41
C LEU A 252 6.61 23.46 3.81
N LEU A 253 6.04 23.02 4.93
CA LEU A 253 4.78 23.54 5.47
C LEU A 253 4.87 25.04 5.76
N LEU A 254 5.96 25.48 6.39
CA LEU A 254 6.18 26.90 6.66
C LEU A 254 6.31 27.68 5.35
N ILE A 255 7.08 27.18 4.38
CA ILE A 255 7.22 27.81 3.06
C ILE A 255 5.84 27.93 2.39
N GLN A 256 5.08 26.83 2.28
CA GLN A 256 3.74 26.81 1.69
C GLN A 256 2.77 27.76 2.39
N GLY A 257 2.83 27.83 3.72
CA GLY A 257 1.96 28.70 4.52
C GLY A 257 2.26 30.19 4.38
N PHE A 258 3.53 30.55 4.18
CA PHE A 258 3.94 31.94 3.98
C PHE A 258 3.75 32.44 2.55
N THR A 259 3.80 31.56 1.55
CA THR A 259 3.75 31.96 0.14
C THR A 259 2.36 31.94 -0.49
N LEU A 260 1.30 31.89 0.32
CA LEU A 260 -0.14 31.94 -0.02
C LEU A 260 -0.44 32.15 -1.53
N GLY A 261 -0.63 31.05 -2.26
CA GLY A 261 -1.05 31.09 -3.67
C GLY A 261 0.08 31.08 -4.72
N SER A 262 1.35 31.08 -4.32
CA SER A 262 2.46 30.87 -5.26
C SER A 262 2.55 29.41 -5.71
N VAL A 263 2.94 29.20 -6.98
CA VAL A 263 3.18 27.87 -7.54
C VAL A 263 4.47 27.31 -6.97
N ILE A 264 4.38 26.61 -5.85
CA ILE A 264 5.48 25.76 -5.39
C ILE A 264 5.37 24.45 -6.17
N PRO A 265 6.44 23.97 -6.84
CA PRO A 265 6.46 22.63 -7.39
C PRO A 265 6.03 21.64 -6.28
N PHE A 266 5.22 20.63 -6.60
CA PHE A 266 4.83 19.58 -5.64
C PHE A 266 3.74 19.94 -4.60
N THR A 267 3.11 21.12 -4.67
CA THR A 267 1.90 21.41 -3.86
C THR A 267 0.62 20.81 -4.46
N PRO A 268 -0.17 20.02 -3.71
CA PRO A 268 -1.47 19.55 -4.18
C PRO A 268 -2.47 20.70 -4.30
N ILE A 269 -3.27 20.66 -5.37
CA ILE A 269 -4.37 21.62 -5.61
C ILE A 269 -5.67 21.00 -5.14
N ILE A 270 -6.41 21.73 -4.31
CA ILE A 270 -7.74 21.34 -3.84
C ILE A 270 -8.69 22.50 -4.16
N GLY A 271 -9.79 22.20 -4.86
CA GLY A 271 -10.80 23.19 -5.22
C GLY A 271 -10.29 24.37 -6.07
N GLY A 272 -9.20 24.19 -6.82
CA GLY A 272 -8.59 25.25 -7.65
C GLY A 272 -7.58 26.14 -6.92
N SER A 273 -7.29 25.89 -5.64
CA SER A 273 -6.27 26.61 -4.85
C SER A 273 -5.15 25.69 -4.37
N TYR A 274 -3.93 26.24 -4.22
CA TYR A 274 -2.79 25.49 -3.68
C TYR A 274 -2.97 25.25 -2.17
N SER A 275 -3.00 23.99 -1.77
CA SER A 275 -3.23 23.59 -0.38
C SER A 275 -1.92 23.44 0.41
N VAL A 276 -1.97 23.76 1.70
CA VAL A 276 -0.86 23.58 2.63
C VAL A 276 -0.89 22.15 3.17
N SER A 277 0.10 21.35 2.79
CA SER A 277 0.15 19.90 3.06
C SER A 277 1.56 19.36 3.29
N GLY A 278 2.60 20.16 3.08
CA GLY A 278 4.00 19.74 3.16
C GLY A 278 4.31 18.79 2.01
N PHE A 279 4.95 17.65 2.35
CA PHE A 279 5.16 16.54 1.42
C PHE A 279 4.05 15.47 1.52
N LEU A 280 2.97 15.74 2.25
CA LEU A 280 1.82 14.86 2.27
C LEU A 280 1.00 15.06 0.99
N VAL A 281 0.51 13.95 0.46
CA VAL A 281 -0.24 13.92 -0.81
C VAL A 281 -1.63 14.54 -0.67
N ASP A 282 -2.13 14.63 0.56
CA ASP A 282 -3.46 15.14 0.90
C ASP A 282 -3.36 16.07 2.12
N SER A 283 -3.95 17.26 2.00
CA SER A 283 -4.05 18.24 3.09
C SER A 283 -4.84 17.75 4.30
N LYS A 284 -5.79 16.81 4.13
CA LYS A 284 -6.58 16.29 5.26
C LYS A 284 -5.74 15.39 6.15
N SER A 285 -4.76 14.70 5.59
CA SER A 285 -3.84 13.85 6.36
C SER A 285 -3.01 14.65 7.37
N LEU A 286 -2.73 15.92 7.08
CA LEU A 286 -2.05 16.85 7.97
C LEU A 286 -2.79 17.04 9.30
N ASN A 287 -4.13 17.02 9.31
CA ASN A 287 -4.95 17.30 10.49
C ASN A 287 -4.86 16.24 11.60
N TRP A 288 -4.39 15.03 11.31
CA TRP A 288 -4.29 13.98 12.33
C TRP A 288 -2.88 13.37 12.39
N PHE A 289 -2.19 13.31 11.25
CA PHE A 289 -0.86 12.70 11.16
C PHE A 289 0.24 13.60 11.71
N PHE A 290 0.14 14.91 11.47
CA PHE A 290 1.11 15.88 11.97
C PHE A 290 1.09 16.02 13.51
N PRO A 291 -0.09 16.07 14.20
CA PRO A 291 -0.17 15.93 15.65
C PRO A 291 0.55 14.68 16.19
N LEU A 292 0.41 13.53 15.52
CA LEU A 292 1.05 12.27 15.92
C LEU A 292 2.57 12.33 15.83
N TRP A 293 3.12 12.92 14.77
CA TRP A 293 4.56 13.12 14.65
C TRP A 293 5.11 13.97 15.79
N ILE A 294 4.49 15.12 16.04
CA ILE A 294 4.89 16.02 17.11
C ILE A 294 4.81 15.31 18.45
N ALA A 295 3.72 14.60 18.73
CA ALA A 295 3.55 13.85 19.97
C ALA A 295 4.65 12.80 20.18
N TYR A 296 5.00 12.04 19.14
CA TYR A 296 6.08 11.07 19.20
C TYR A 296 7.43 11.74 19.53
N PHE A 297 7.79 12.82 18.83
CA PHE A 297 9.04 13.52 19.09
C PHE A 297 9.05 14.26 20.42
N PHE A 298 7.91 14.80 20.85
CA PHE A 298 7.73 15.41 22.16
C PHE A 298 7.93 14.39 23.28
N TYR A 299 7.33 13.20 23.16
CA TYR A 299 7.58 12.09 24.08
C TYR A 299 9.07 11.71 24.09
N TYR A 300 9.69 11.58 22.91
CA TYR A 300 11.10 11.21 22.81
C TYR A 300 12.04 12.24 23.48
N LEU A 301 11.84 13.54 23.23
CA LEU A 301 12.62 14.62 23.84
C LEU A 301 12.48 14.62 25.37
N ASN A 302 11.27 14.42 25.88
CA ASN A 302 11.01 14.46 27.31
C ASN A 302 11.40 13.17 28.04
N SER A 303 11.47 12.04 27.33
CA SER A 303 11.90 10.75 27.90
C SER A 303 13.40 10.70 28.18
N LYS A 304 14.22 11.43 27.42
CA LYS A 304 15.68 11.45 27.58
C LYS A 304 16.16 12.50 28.59
N SER A 305 17.34 12.29 29.14
CA SER A 305 18.03 13.19 30.08
C SER A 305 18.70 14.38 29.37
N TRP A 306 17.96 15.08 28.51
CA TRP A 306 18.41 16.36 27.95
C TRP A 306 18.40 17.45 29.04
N ARG A 307 19.25 18.47 28.89
CA ARG A 307 19.24 19.66 29.75
C ARG A 307 17.89 20.38 29.60
N SER A 308 17.32 20.85 30.71
CA SER A 308 16.02 21.55 30.76
C SER A 308 15.86 22.68 29.73
N PRO A 309 16.82 23.60 29.52
CA PRO A 309 16.66 24.65 28.51
C PRO A 309 16.55 24.08 27.10
N THR A 310 17.34 23.05 26.77
CA THR A 310 17.30 22.38 25.46
C THR A 310 15.96 21.68 25.23
N LYS A 311 15.37 21.07 26.27
CA LYS A 311 14.03 20.47 26.19
C LYS A 311 12.96 21.49 25.87
N ILE A 312 12.99 22.64 26.53
CA ILE A 312 12.01 23.72 26.34
C ILE A 312 12.11 24.27 24.93
N ILE A 313 13.32 24.62 24.47
CA ILE A 313 13.55 25.18 23.14
C ILE A 313 13.12 24.20 22.04
N LEU A 314 13.50 22.93 22.13
CA LEU A 314 13.13 21.93 21.12
C LEU A 314 11.63 21.61 21.14
N SER A 315 11.00 21.56 22.32
CA SER A 315 9.55 21.35 22.43
C SER A 315 8.77 22.54 21.87
N ALA A 316 9.23 23.77 22.13
CA ALA A 316 8.66 24.97 21.55
C ALA A 316 8.84 25.00 20.02
N GLY A 317 10.02 24.63 19.53
CA GLY A 317 10.30 24.51 18.09
C GLY A 317 9.41 23.46 17.39
N LEU A 318 9.06 22.36 18.06
CA LEU A 318 8.11 21.38 17.51
C LEU A 318 6.68 21.92 17.45
N LEU A 319 6.24 22.73 18.42
CA LEU A 319 4.89 23.28 18.48
C LEU A 319 4.73 24.56 17.66
N PHE A 320 5.83 25.23 17.32
CA PHE A 320 5.84 26.47 16.55
C PHE A 320 5.05 26.41 15.22
N PRO A 321 5.15 25.35 14.40
CA PRO A 321 4.37 25.26 13.17
C PRO A 321 2.85 25.25 13.41
N PHE A 322 2.38 24.67 14.52
CA PHE A 322 0.95 24.70 14.88
C PHE A 322 0.48 26.11 15.21
N LEU A 323 1.29 26.89 15.92
CA LEU A 323 0.96 28.27 16.29
C LEU A 323 0.93 29.20 15.08
N VAL A 324 1.91 29.07 14.18
CA VAL A 324 2.03 29.92 12.98
C VAL A 324 1.01 29.54 11.91
N LEU A 325 0.85 28.25 11.65
CA LEU A 325 -0.02 27.73 10.57
C LEU A 325 -1.40 27.33 11.08
N GLY A 326 -1.80 27.79 12.27
CA GLY A 326 -3.00 27.36 12.99
C GLY A 326 -4.29 27.40 12.18
N LYS A 327 -4.39 28.36 11.24
CA LYS A 327 -5.51 28.50 10.30
C LYS A 327 -5.69 27.33 9.34
N HIS A 328 -4.63 26.57 9.06
CA HIS A 328 -4.65 25.42 8.15
C HIS A 328 -5.02 24.11 8.86
N PHE A 329 -5.08 24.11 10.20
CA PHE A 329 -5.44 22.95 10.99
C PHE A 329 -6.90 23.01 11.43
N SER A 330 -7.59 21.88 11.38
CA SER A 330 -8.94 21.74 11.92
C SER A 330 -8.94 21.85 13.46
N ALA A 331 -10.06 22.27 14.06
CA ALA A 331 -10.19 22.28 15.52
C ALA A 331 -9.96 20.88 16.13
N GLY A 332 -10.35 19.82 15.42
CA GLY A 332 -10.04 18.44 15.80
C GLY A 332 -8.53 18.14 15.90
N SER A 333 -7.70 18.71 15.00
CA SER A 333 -6.24 18.59 15.05
C SER A 333 -5.64 19.18 16.33
N TRP A 334 -6.16 20.33 16.76
CA TRP A 334 -5.75 21.01 18.00
C TRP A 334 -6.10 20.20 19.25
N ILE A 335 -7.33 19.69 19.30
CA ILE A 335 -7.79 18.81 20.40
C ILE A 335 -6.94 17.54 20.43
N LEU A 336 -6.67 16.94 19.26
CA LEU A 336 -5.84 15.75 19.15
C LEU A 336 -4.41 16.00 19.64
N LEU A 337 -3.78 17.09 19.18
CA LEU A 337 -2.43 17.46 19.60
C LEU A 337 -2.36 17.61 21.13
N PHE A 338 -3.29 18.34 21.73
CA PHE A 338 -3.31 18.54 23.18
C PHE A 338 -3.51 17.23 23.96
N THR A 339 -4.42 16.37 23.49
CA THR A 339 -4.64 15.02 24.05
C THR A 339 -3.36 14.19 24.02
N LEU A 340 -2.65 14.22 22.90
CA LEU A 340 -1.41 13.49 22.72
C LEU A 340 -0.25 14.03 23.58
N LEU A 341 -0.13 15.35 23.70
CA LEU A 341 0.90 15.99 24.53
C LEU A 341 0.67 15.73 26.02
N THR A 342 -0.56 15.89 26.49
CA THR A 342 -0.94 15.63 27.89
C THR A 342 -0.70 14.16 28.25
N TYR A 343 -1.09 13.23 27.39
CA TYR A 343 -0.82 11.81 27.61
C TYR A 343 0.68 11.49 27.51
N GLY A 344 1.40 12.01 26.51
CA GLY A 344 2.84 11.81 26.34
C GLY A 344 3.63 12.29 27.57
N TYR A 345 3.25 13.43 28.14
CA TYR A 345 3.79 13.94 29.39
C TYR A 345 3.43 13.04 30.59
N SER A 346 2.17 12.55 30.62
CA SER A 346 1.65 11.66 31.67
C SER A 346 2.43 10.35 31.77
N VAL A 347 2.70 9.70 30.64
CA VAL A 347 3.47 8.44 30.60
C VAL A 347 4.86 8.59 31.22
N ILE A 348 5.49 9.76 31.06
CA ILE A 348 6.85 10.03 31.53
C ILE A 348 6.86 10.37 33.02
N ASN A 349 5.90 11.16 33.49
CA ASN A 349 5.93 11.76 34.82
C ASN A 349 5.06 11.03 35.84
N PHE A 350 3.97 10.37 35.43
CA PHE A 350 3.11 9.60 36.33
C PHE A 350 3.88 8.53 37.14
N PRO A 351 4.83 7.76 36.58
CA PRO A 351 5.61 6.80 37.36
C PRO A 351 6.55 7.45 38.40
N LYS A 352 6.88 8.74 38.24
CA LYS A 352 7.79 9.48 39.13
C LYS A 352 7.06 10.07 40.35
N ILE A 353 5.73 10.10 40.33
CA ILE A 353 4.91 10.63 41.43
C ILE A 353 4.93 9.62 42.57
N ARG A 354 5.66 9.94 43.64
CA ARG A 354 5.76 9.10 44.85
C ARG A 354 4.56 9.24 45.78
N ASN A 355 3.94 10.41 45.84
CA ASN A 355 2.83 10.67 46.77
C ASN A 355 1.53 10.00 46.27
N ARG A 356 0.91 9.18 47.13
CA ARG A 356 -0.32 8.41 46.84
C ARG A 356 -1.50 9.30 46.47
N TRP A 357 -1.69 10.44 47.15
CA TRP A 357 -2.80 11.37 46.88
C TRP A 357 -2.64 12.04 45.51
N TRP A 358 -1.43 12.53 45.22
CA TRP A 358 -1.12 13.10 43.90
C TRP A 358 -1.25 12.07 42.78
N LYS A 359 -0.91 10.80 43.04
CA LYS A 359 -1.06 9.71 42.07
C LYS A 359 -2.53 9.39 41.76
N LEU A 360 -3.41 9.41 42.77
CA LEU A 360 -4.86 9.22 42.58
C LEU A 360 -5.51 10.42 41.88
N SER A 361 -5.12 11.64 42.26
CA SER A 361 -5.68 12.87 41.68
C SER A 361 -5.14 13.18 40.29
N TYR A 362 -4.05 12.56 39.85
CA TYR A 362 -3.40 12.88 38.58
C TYR A 362 -4.33 12.72 37.36
N ILE A 363 -5.01 11.57 37.25
CA ILE A 363 -5.90 11.29 36.12
C ILE A 363 -7.10 12.25 36.11
N PRO A 364 -7.84 12.45 37.23
CA PRO A 364 -8.89 13.46 37.30
C PRO A 364 -8.42 14.86 36.92
N VAL A 365 -7.24 15.29 37.39
CA VAL A 365 -6.68 16.61 37.07
C VAL A 365 -6.36 16.73 35.59
N CYS A 366 -5.74 15.72 34.97
CA CYS A 366 -5.51 15.70 33.53
C CYS A 366 -6.81 15.76 32.73
N MET A 367 -7.86 15.04 33.15
CA MET A 367 -9.18 15.09 32.52
C MET A 367 -9.83 16.47 32.64
N ILE A 368 -9.76 17.10 33.82
CA ILE A 368 -10.27 18.46 34.04
C ILE A 368 -9.53 19.46 33.14
N VAL A 369 -8.20 19.39 33.11
CA VAL A 369 -7.37 20.24 32.23
C VAL A 369 -7.74 20.04 30.75
N TRP A 370 -7.99 18.81 30.33
CA TRP A 370 -8.46 18.50 28.99
C TRP A 370 -9.83 19.09 28.67
N ILE A 371 -10.79 18.94 29.59
CA ILE A 371 -12.14 19.52 29.44
C ILE A 371 -12.05 21.05 29.34
N ILE A 372 -11.29 21.68 30.24
CA ILE A 372 -11.06 23.14 30.22
C ILE A 372 -10.48 23.57 28.88
N PHE A 373 -9.52 22.81 28.33
CA PHE A 373 -8.93 23.11 27.03
C PHE A 373 -9.94 23.03 25.87
N VAL A 374 -10.77 21.99 25.82
CA VAL A 374 -11.82 21.85 24.78
C VAL A 374 -12.85 22.99 24.88
N VAL A 375 -13.28 23.32 26.10
CA VAL A 375 -14.20 24.44 26.35
C VAL A 375 -13.56 25.77 25.94
N LEU A 376 -12.27 25.95 26.19
CA LEU A 376 -11.52 27.15 25.81
C LEU A 376 -11.40 27.30 24.29
N ILE A 377 -11.19 26.21 23.53
CA ILE A 377 -11.26 26.25 22.06
C ILE A 377 -12.64 26.72 21.60
N LEU A 378 -13.72 26.14 22.15
CA LEU A 378 -15.10 26.51 21.81
C LEU A 378 -15.42 27.96 22.17
N TRP A 379 -14.90 28.45 23.30
CA TRP A 379 -15.10 29.82 23.76
C TRP A 379 -14.31 30.82 22.92
N ILE A 380 -13.03 30.55 22.65
CA ILE A 380 -12.21 31.40 21.78
C ILE A 380 -12.78 31.43 20.36
N GLY A 381 -13.32 30.31 19.86
CA GLY A 381 -14.01 30.23 18.57
C GLY A 381 -15.21 31.18 18.41
N SER A 382 -15.72 31.78 19.48
CA SER A 382 -16.76 32.82 19.41
C SER A 382 -16.24 34.18 18.93
N PHE A 383 -14.93 34.43 19.04
CA PHE A 383 -14.33 35.70 18.66
C PHE A 383 -13.90 35.71 17.19
N SER A 384 -14.06 36.85 16.54
CA SER A 384 -13.71 37.04 15.12
C SER A 384 -12.22 36.94 14.78
N TRP A 385 -11.34 37.15 15.77
CA TRP A 385 -9.88 37.02 15.60
C TRP A 385 -9.37 35.59 15.77
N SER A 386 -10.22 34.65 16.19
CA SER A 386 -9.83 33.26 16.38
C SER A 386 -9.65 32.54 15.03
N PHE A 387 -8.97 31.39 15.03
CA PHE A 387 -8.81 30.58 13.83
C PHE A 387 -10.17 30.19 13.23
N GLU A 388 -10.30 30.27 11.90
CA GLU A 388 -11.54 29.93 11.17
C GLU A 388 -12.09 28.55 11.55
N SER A 389 -11.21 27.57 11.75
CA SER A 389 -11.60 26.21 12.15
C SER A 389 -12.21 26.14 13.56
N TRP A 390 -11.82 27.03 14.48
CA TRP A 390 -12.42 27.14 15.82
C TRP A 390 -13.76 27.86 15.75
N GLN A 391 -13.89 28.85 14.86
CA GLN A 391 -15.15 29.51 14.57
C GLN A 391 -16.17 28.55 13.97
N GLU A 392 -15.75 27.72 13.01
CA GLU A 392 -16.59 26.69 12.39
C GLU A 392 -17.07 25.66 13.43
N LEU A 393 -16.19 25.18 14.30
CA LEU A 393 -16.54 24.30 15.42
C LEU A 393 -17.58 24.97 16.33
N HIS A 394 -17.37 26.23 16.71
CA HIS A 394 -18.28 27.00 17.57
C HIS A 394 -19.66 27.20 16.94
N GLN A 395 -19.70 27.62 15.68
CA GLN A 395 -20.95 27.82 14.94
C GLN A 395 -21.72 26.50 14.78
N THR A 396 -21.00 25.42 14.47
CA THR A 396 -21.60 24.09 14.34
C THR A 396 -22.13 23.60 15.67
N TRP A 397 -21.38 23.79 16.76
CA TRP A 397 -21.83 23.50 18.12
C TRP A 397 -23.14 24.22 18.47
N ILE A 398 -23.22 25.53 18.21
CA ILE A 398 -24.44 26.32 18.42
C ILE A 398 -25.61 25.79 17.59
N LYS A 399 -25.41 25.61 16.28
CA LYS A 399 -26.46 25.11 15.36
C LYS A 399 -26.98 23.73 15.76
N SER A 400 -26.10 22.89 16.31
CA SER A 400 -26.39 21.50 16.64
C SER A 400 -27.11 21.34 17.98
N PHE A 401 -26.75 22.12 18.99
CA PHE A 401 -27.25 21.94 20.36
C PHE A 401 -28.26 23.01 20.81
N ARG A 402 -28.38 24.16 20.11
CA ARG A 402 -29.37 25.21 20.45
C ARG A 402 -30.64 25.19 19.58
N SER A 403 -30.71 24.35 18.55
CA SER A 403 -31.89 24.22 17.67
C SER A 403 -32.87 23.15 18.21
N PRO A 404 -34.20 23.29 18.00
CA PRO A 404 -35.14 22.23 18.36
C PRO A 404 -34.81 20.93 17.61
N GLY A 405 -34.74 19.80 18.32
CA GLY A 405 -34.22 18.53 17.80
C GLY A 405 -32.68 18.43 17.77
N GLY A 406 -32.00 19.31 18.51
CA GLY A 406 -30.55 19.32 18.63
C GLY A 406 -29.97 18.12 19.38
N GLY A 407 -28.76 17.69 19.00
CA GLY A 407 -28.09 16.55 19.62
C GLY A 407 -26.78 16.18 18.94
N ILE A 408 -26.07 15.20 19.52
CA ILE A 408 -24.76 14.73 19.04
C ILE A 408 -24.83 14.21 17.60
N PHE A 409 -25.90 13.50 17.21
CA PHE A 409 -26.04 13.01 15.83
C PHE A 409 -26.11 14.14 14.81
N ARG A 410 -26.83 15.23 15.12
CA ARG A 410 -26.89 16.42 14.28
C ARG A 410 -25.55 17.15 14.22
N PHE A 411 -24.82 17.19 15.34
CA PHE A 411 -23.45 17.69 15.36
C PHE A 411 -22.53 16.88 14.44
N LEU A 412 -22.61 15.54 14.49
CA LEU A 412 -21.82 14.68 13.62
C LEU A 412 -22.22 14.81 12.15
N ASP A 413 -23.50 14.99 11.84
CA ASP A 413 -23.97 15.22 10.47
C ASP A 413 -23.48 16.56 9.91
N LEU A 414 -23.44 17.63 10.73
CA LEU A 414 -23.01 18.96 10.31
C LEU A 414 -21.48 19.12 10.31
N TYR A 415 -20.79 18.63 11.34
CA TYR A 415 -19.33 18.79 11.50
C TYR A 415 -18.54 17.68 10.81
N GLY A 416 -19.04 16.44 10.88
CA GLY A 416 -18.39 15.29 10.27
C GLY A 416 -18.71 15.10 8.79
N GLY A 417 -19.80 15.72 8.31
CA GLY A 417 -20.15 15.80 6.88
C GLY A 417 -20.01 14.47 6.14
N GLU A 418 -19.14 14.45 5.12
CA GLU A 418 -18.89 13.25 4.30
C GLU A 418 -18.22 12.13 5.07
N GLY A 419 -17.26 12.39 5.96
CA GLY A 419 -16.63 11.36 6.79
C GLY A 419 -17.60 10.63 7.72
N TRP A 420 -18.58 11.34 8.26
CA TRP A 420 -19.62 10.71 9.07
C TRP A 420 -20.59 9.87 8.21
N LEU A 421 -20.92 10.33 7.00
CA LEU A 421 -21.68 9.54 6.03
C LEU A 421 -20.93 8.27 5.61
N GLN A 422 -19.63 8.37 5.30
CA GLN A 422 -18.76 7.23 5.00
C GLN A 422 -18.73 6.25 6.17
N THR A 423 -18.66 6.75 7.40
CA THR A 423 -18.68 5.94 8.63
C THR A 423 -20.01 5.19 8.78
N LYS A 424 -21.16 5.87 8.58
CA LYS A 424 -22.49 5.23 8.60
C LYS A 424 -22.62 4.15 7.51
N SER A 425 -22.17 4.43 6.29
CA SER A 425 -22.20 3.48 5.17
C SER A 425 -21.32 2.27 5.43
N ALA A 426 -20.07 2.48 5.88
CA ALA A 426 -19.15 1.40 6.26
C ALA A 426 -19.77 0.49 7.33
N TRP A 427 -20.40 1.07 8.36
CA TRP A 427 -21.08 0.29 9.39
C TRP A 427 -22.22 -0.58 8.84
N ASN A 428 -23.04 -0.01 7.95
CA ASN A 428 -24.15 -0.75 7.35
C ASN A 428 -23.68 -1.85 6.41
N TRP A 429 -22.64 -1.61 5.60
CA TRP A 429 -22.07 -2.62 4.72
C TRP A 429 -21.30 -3.71 5.47
N THR A 430 -20.69 -3.38 6.61
CA THR A 430 -20.03 -4.37 7.48
C THR A 430 -21.00 -5.45 7.96
N LYS A 431 -22.28 -5.11 8.17
CA LYS A 431 -23.31 -6.08 8.60
C LYS A 431 -23.52 -7.22 7.59
N GLN A 432 -23.12 -7.03 6.33
CA GLN A 432 -23.23 -8.06 5.29
C GLN A 432 -22.19 -9.17 5.43
N SER A 433 -21.00 -8.86 5.98
CA SER A 433 -19.90 -9.81 6.18
C SER A 433 -19.06 -9.42 7.39
N ILE A 434 -19.60 -9.65 8.59
CA ILE A 434 -18.96 -9.21 9.85
C ILE A 434 -17.64 -9.97 10.11
N TRP A 435 -17.62 -11.27 9.83
CA TRP A 435 -16.48 -12.14 10.16
C TRP A 435 -15.31 -11.97 9.20
N LEU A 436 -15.59 -12.08 7.90
CA LEU A 436 -14.58 -12.08 6.84
C LEU A 436 -14.32 -10.67 6.26
N GLY A 437 -15.24 -9.73 6.47
CA GLY A 437 -15.24 -8.46 5.75
C GLY A 437 -15.68 -8.63 4.29
N ASN A 438 -15.75 -7.51 3.59
CA ASN A 438 -16.10 -7.43 2.17
C ASN A 438 -14.85 -7.53 1.26
N GLY A 439 -13.67 -7.46 1.86
CA GLY A 439 -12.36 -7.61 1.24
C GLY A 439 -11.57 -6.31 1.13
N ALA A 440 -10.25 -6.45 1.10
CA ALA A 440 -9.32 -5.32 1.01
C ALA A 440 -9.59 -4.44 -0.22
N GLY A 441 -9.78 -3.14 -0.03
CA GLY A 441 -10.09 -2.16 -1.08
C GLY A 441 -11.57 -2.11 -1.49
N SER A 442 -12.44 -2.94 -0.90
CA SER A 442 -13.85 -3.01 -1.27
C SER A 442 -14.66 -1.80 -0.79
N PHE A 443 -14.30 -1.17 0.34
CA PHE A 443 -14.99 0.03 0.80
C PHE A 443 -14.99 1.14 -0.26
N VAL A 444 -13.82 1.43 -0.81
CA VAL A 444 -13.64 2.49 -1.82
C VAL A 444 -14.45 2.19 -3.06
N LEU A 445 -14.45 0.92 -3.47
CA LEU A 445 -15.20 0.46 -4.62
C LEU A 445 -16.72 0.62 -4.42
N ASN A 446 -17.25 0.19 -3.27
CA ASN A 446 -18.66 0.35 -2.91
C ASN A 446 -19.05 1.84 -2.80
N TRP A 447 -18.14 2.67 -2.29
CA TRP A 447 -18.36 4.11 -2.18
C TRP A 447 -18.42 4.80 -3.54
N ILE A 448 -17.55 4.43 -4.49
CA ILE A 448 -17.63 4.91 -5.88
C ILE A 448 -18.92 4.44 -6.54
N ASP A 449 -19.28 3.16 -6.41
CA ASP A 449 -20.49 2.58 -7.01
C ASP A 449 -21.77 3.27 -6.51
N SER A 450 -21.84 3.60 -5.22
CA SER A 450 -22.98 4.30 -4.62
C SER A 450 -23.22 5.72 -5.15
N ARG A 451 -22.23 6.33 -5.84
CA ARG A 451 -22.26 7.71 -6.34
C ARG A 451 -22.11 7.77 -7.87
N SER A 452 -22.76 6.85 -8.58
CA SER A 452 -22.67 6.55 -10.03
C SER A 452 -22.75 7.73 -11.02
N SER A 453 -22.98 8.96 -10.58
CA SER A 453 -22.98 10.18 -11.41
C SER A 453 -21.65 10.93 -11.45
N ASN A 454 -20.68 10.60 -10.59
CA ASN A 454 -19.42 11.35 -10.50
C ASN A 454 -18.29 10.67 -11.31
N PRO A 455 -17.44 11.46 -12.01
CA PRO A 455 -16.30 10.92 -12.72
C PRO A 455 -15.33 10.24 -11.75
N ILE A 456 -14.89 9.03 -12.09
CA ILE A 456 -13.88 8.30 -11.33
C ILE A 456 -12.59 9.12 -11.34
N PRO A 457 -12.02 9.50 -10.19
CA PRO A 457 -10.81 10.31 -10.17
C PRO A 457 -9.62 9.50 -10.75
N PRO A 458 -8.79 10.12 -11.62
CA PRO A 458 -7.55 9.50 -12.04
C PRO A 458 -6.73 9.16 -10.79
N GLY A 459 -6.22 7.93 -10.68
CA GLY A 459 -5.43 7.48 -9.53
C GLY A 459 -6.18 6.97 -8.30
N GLY A 460 -7.52 6.99 -8.26
CA GLY A 460 -8.29 6.50 -7.10
C GLY A 460 -8.78 7.61 -6.15
N MET A 461 -9.79 7.30 -5.33
CA MET A 461 -10.22 8.21 -4.27
C MET A 461 -9.17 8.27 -3.16
N ARG A 462 -8.60 9.46 -2.94
CA ARG A 462 -7.55 9.69 -1.93
C ARG A 462 -8.07 10.20 -0.59
N GLU A 463 -9.28 10.77 -0.58
CA GLU A 463 -9.85 11.45 0.57
C GLU A 463 -10.95 10.60 1.22
N LEU A 464 -10.50 9.59 1.97
CA LEU A 464 -11.39 8.85 2.85
C LEU A 464 -11.33 9.48 4.24
N GLU A 465 -12.48 9.83 4.78
CA GLU A 465 -12.63 10.51 6.06
C GLU A 465 -13.22 9.61 7.14
N LEU A 466 -13.43 8.31 6.86
CA LEU A 466 -13.89 7.36 7.86
C LEU A 466 -12.80 6.91 8.83
N SER A 467 -13.19 6.39 9.99
CA SER A 467 -12.24 5.82 10.94
C SER A 467 -11.57 4.55 10.41
N SER A 468 -10.26 4.43 10.58
CA SER A 468 -9.43 3.27 10.23
C SER A 468 -9.96 1.97 10.80
N PHE A 469 -10.47 1.98 12.03
CA PHE A 469 -11.05 0.80 12.66
C PHE A 469 -12.23 0.26 11.85
N LEU A 470 -13.16 1.15 11.48
CA LEU A 470 -14.33 0.79 10.69
C LEU A 470 -13.95 0.41 9.26
N PHE A 471 -12.90 1.03 8.71
CA PHE A 471 -12.32 0.65 7.43
C PHE A 471 -11.77 -0.77 7.46
N LEU A 472 -10.95 -1.10 8.46
CA LEU A 472 -10.39 -2.43 8.68
C LEU A 472 -11.48 -3.47 8.95
N LEU A 473 -12.51 -3.10 9.71
CA LEU A 473 -13.65 -3.96 9.99
C LEU A 473 -14.47 -4.23 8.73
N HIS A 474 -14.72 -3.22 7.90
CA HIS A 474 -15.41 -3.39 6.63
C HIS A 474 -14.62 -4.27 5.67
N ASP A 475 -13.32 -3.99 5.50
CA ASP A 475 -12.50 -4.63 4.48
C ASP A 475 -11.98 -6.02 4.89
N GLY A 476 -11.71 -6.29 6.16
CA GLY A 476 -11.18 -7.60 6.59
C GLY A 476 -11.92 -8.26 7.74
N GLY A 477 -12.99 -7.66 8.25
CA GLY A 477 -13.84 -8.25 9.28
C GLY A 477 -13.12 -8.43 10.62
N ILE A 478 -13.80 -9.16 11.51
CA ILE A 478 -13.27 -9.48 12.84
C ILE A 478 -11.96 -10.28 12.74
N PHE A 479 -11.82 -11.19 11.77
CA PHE A 479 -10.62 -12.03 11.68
C PHE A 479 -9.36 -11.25 11.33
N LEU A 480 -9.42 -10.30 10.39
CA LEU A 480 -8.28 -9.41 10.11
C LEU A 480 -7.88 -8.64 11.35
N ILE A 481 -8.86 -8.07 12.07
CA ILE A 481 -8.60 -7.30 13.30
C ILE A 481 -7.94 -8.17 14.37
N LEU A 482 -8.41 -9.40 14.57
CA LEU A 482 -7.83 -10.32 15.56
C LEU A 482 -6.38 -10.70 15.23
N ILE A 483 -6.09 -11.05 13.97
CA ILE A 483 -4.72 -11.36 13.53
C ILE A 483 -3.83 -10.12 13.70
N PHE A 484 -4.34 -8.96 13.32
CA PHE A 484 -3.61 -7.71 13.37
C PHE A 484 -3.29 -7.28 14.81
N LEU A 485 -4.27 -7.30 15.71
CA LEU A 485 -4.08 -7.03 17.13
C LEU A 485 -3.20 -8.09 17.80
N GLY A 486 -3.32 -9.36 17.38
CA GLY A 486 -2.43 -10.44 17.82
C GLY A 486 -0.97 -10.17 17.45
N TRP A 487 -0.72 -9.72 16.22
CA TRP A 487 0.61 -9.31 15.78
C TRP A 487 1.16 -8.14 16.61
N ILE A 488 0.36 -7.09 16.80
CA ILE A 488 0.72 -5.95 17.64
C ILE A 488 1.08 -6.40 19.07
N GLY A 489 0.25 -7.26 19.66
CA GLY A 489 0.48 -7.81 21.01
C GLY A 489 1.80 -8.57 21.10
N LEU A 490 2.13 -9.37 20.09
CA LEU A 490 3.42 -10.07 20.02
C LEU A 490 4.60 -9.12 19.85
N GLU A 491 4.51 -8.10 18.99
CA GLU A 491 5.57 -7.09 18.85
C GLU A 491 5.78 -6.30 20.15
N ILE A 492 4.70 -5.95 20.86
CA ILE A 492 4.77 -5.33 22.18
C ILE A 492 5.52 -6.24 23.16
N ALA A 493 5.15 -7.53 23.21
CA ALA A 493 5.73 -8.50 24.12
C ALA A 493 7.22 -8.78 23.84
N LEU A 494 7.62 -8.82 22.56
CA LEU A 494 9.01 -9.05 22.14
C LEU A 494 9.92 -7.85 22.42
N ARG A 495 9.37 -6.63 22.39
CA ARG A 495 10.14 -5.40 22.45
C ARG A 495 10.09 -4.71 23.81
N ASP A 496 9.02 -4.90 24.59
CA ASP A 496 8.76 -4.22 25.87
C ASP A 496 8.45 -2.71 25.73
N HIS A 497 7.75 -2.31 24.64
CA HIS A 497 7.44 -0.90 24.30
C HIS A 497 5.97 -0.53 24.46
N TRP A 498 5.25 -1.22 25.33
CA TRP A 498 3.81 -1.02 25.54
C TRP A 498 3.42 0.44 25.79
N LYS A 499 4.28 1.25 26.44
CA LYS A 499 4.00 2.66 26.75
C LYS A 499 3.83 3.56 25.52
N VAL A 500 4.63 3.36 24.47
CA VAL A 500 4.55 4.15 23.22
C VAL A 500 3.41 3.64 22.35
N LEU A 501 3.20 2.32 22.34
CA LEU A 501 2.16 1.68 21.56
C LEU A 501 0.76 1.97 22.12
N ILE A 502 0.55 1.93 23.44
CA ILE A 502 -0.73 2.34 24.05
C ILE A 502 -1.04 3.82 23.78
N LEU A 503 -0.03 4.69 23.66
CA LEU A 503 -0.22 6.12 23.41
C LEU A 503 -0.63 6.44 21.97
N LEU A 504 0.11 5.92 20.99
CA LEU A 504 0.00 6.40 19.59
C LEU A 504 -0.81 5.47 18.70
N LEU A 505 -0.88 4.18 19.05
CA LEU A 505 -1.48 3.17 18.18
C LEU A 505 -3.02 3.18 18.18
N PRO A 506 -3.73 3.33 19.32
CA PRO A 506 -5.18 3.46 19.27
C PRO A 506 -5.59 4.68 18.44
N ILE A 507 -4.89 5.79 18.59
CA ILE A 507 -5.13 6.99 17.80
C ILE A 507 -4.83 6.73 16.32
N SER A 508 -3.74 6.06 15.96
CA SER A 508 -3.53 5.69 14.56
C SER A 508 -4.55 4.66 14.02
N ILE A 509 -5.11 3.81 14.88
CA ILE A 509 -6.13 2.79 14.51
C ILE A 509 -7.54 3.39 14.42
N PHE A 510 -7.84 4.48 15.14
CA PHE A 510 -9.19 5.05 15.18
C PHE A 510 -9.36 6.28 14.26
N PHE A 511 -8.26 6.92 13.83
CA PHE A 511 -8.31 8.06 12.91
C PHE A 511 -8.33 7.61 11.44
N MET A 512 -8.26 8.53 10.48
CA MET A 512 -8.37 8.29 9.02
C MET A 512 -7.65 7.03 8.51
N PRO A 513 -8.15 6.38 7.43
CA PRO A 513 -7.67 5.09 6.97
C PRO A 513 -6.21 5.13 6.55
N TRP A 514 -5.53 3.98 6.67
CA TRP A 514 -4.07 3.90 6.52
C TRP A 514 -3.59 4.05 5.08
N THR A 515 -4.52 4.05 4.13
CA THR A 515 -4.33 4.42 2.73
C THR A 515 -4.09 5.93 2.56
N GLY A 516 -4.38 6.74 3.58
CA GLY A 516 -4.17 8.19 3.57
C GLY A 516 -2.72 8.59 3.27
N SER A 517 -2.56 9.69 2.52
CA SER A 517 -1.26 10.19 2.02
C SER A 517 -0.40 9.14 1.29
N SER A 518 -1.04 8.24 0.53
CA SER A 518 -0.37 7.27 -0.35
C SER A 518 0.59 6.30 0.36
N GLY A 519 0.23 5.87 1.57
CA GLY A 519 0.94 4.82 2.31
C GLY A 519 2.01 5.32 3.28
N THR A 520 2.31 6.63 3.33
CA THR A 520 3.18 7.24 4.36
C THR A 520 2.66 6.98 5.77
N VAL A 521 1.34 7.04 5.91
CA VAL A 521 0.61 6.78 7.14
C VAL A 521 0.81 5.34 7.59
N ALA A 522 0.48 4.38 6.71
CA ALA A 522 0.68 2.97 6.97
C ALA A 522 2.14 2.69 7.37
N PHE A 523 3.09 3.27 6.64
CA PHE A 523 4.50 3.17 6.96
C PHE A 523 4.83 3.64 8.39
N PHE A 524 4.38 4.83 8.79
CA PHE A 524 4.67 5.35 10.13
C PHE A 524 4.02 4.52 11.25
N CYS A 525 2.80 4.05 11.04
CA CYS A 525 2.11 3.17 12.01
C CYS A 525 2.85 1.84 12.16
N LEU A 526 3.23 1.23 11.04
CA LEU A 526 4.03 0.02 11.04
C LEU A 526 5.41 0.24 11.63
N TRP A 527 6.03 1.40 11.41
CA TRP A 527 7.28 1.78 12.05
C TRP A 527 7.11 1.85 13.58
N LEU A 528 6.04 2.48 14.10
CA LEU A 528 5.75 2.53 15.53
C LEU A 528 5.63 1.13 16.15
N ILE A 529 4.98 0.19 15.45
CA ILE A 529 4.84 -1.21 15.88
C ILE A 529 6.18 -1.94 15.86
N THR A 530 6.91 -1.82 14.74
CA THR A 530 7.99 -2.74 14.41
C THR A 530 9.38 -2.27 14.82
N SER A 531 9.54 -1.01 15.22
CA SER A 531 10.87 -0.42 15.38
C SER A 531 11.06 0.39 16.66
N ALA A 532 10.10 0.41 17.59
CA ALA A 532 10.21 1.19 18.82
C ALA A 532 11.43 0.79 19.70
N SER A 533 11.92 -0.45 19.58
CA SER A 533 13.19 -0.90 20.15
C SER A 533 13.76 -2.20 19.57
N SER A 534 14.96 -2.55 20.05
CA SER A 534 15.56 -3.88 19.91
C SER A 534 14.68 -4.96 20.54
N GLN A 535 14.56 -6.11 19.88
CA GLN A 535 13.94 -7.29 20.48
C GLN A 535 14.79 -7.71 21.69
N THR A 536 14.22 -7.55 22.90
CA THR A 536 14.93 -7.78 24.16
C THR A 536 14.63 -9.17 24.74
N ARG A 537 13.52 -9.80 24.32
CA ARG A 537 13.05 -11.08 24.86
C ARG A 537 12.97 -12.16 23.78
N GLN A 538 13.48 -13.35 24.11
CA GLN A 538 13.06 -14.56 23.42
C GLN A 538 11.76 -15.03 24.05
N LEU A 539 10.62 -14.78 23.39
CA LEU A 539 9.38 -15.47 23.76
C LEU A 539 9.53 -16.97 23.48
N HIS A 540 8.73 -17.80 24.17
CA HIS A 540 8.71 -19.24 23.89
C HIS A 540 8.48 -19.45 22.39
N ARG A 541 9.34 -20.29 21.76
CA ARG A 541 9.27 -20.61 20.31
C ARG A 541 7.87 -20.96 19.80
N ALA A 542 7.01 -21.50 20.66
CA ALA A 542 5.63 -21.86 20.36
C ALA A 542 4.73 -20.65 20.03
N PHE A 543 4.94 -19.48 20.64
CA PHE A 543 4.07 -18.32 20.41
C PHE A 543 4.29 -17.69 19.03
N GLY A 544 5.55 -17.45 18.63
CA GLY A 544 5.86 -16.89 17.31
C GLY A 544 5.52 -17.86 16.18
N GLY A 545 5.92 -19.13 16.31
CA GLY A 545 5.59 -20.17 15.32
C GLY A 545 4.08 -20.45 15.26
N GLY A 546 3.40 -20.50 16.40
CA GLY A 546 1.96 -20.70 16.50
C GLY A 546 1.16 -19.57 15.86
N PHE A 547 1.55 -18.31 16.08
CA PHE A 547 0.94 -17.18 15.39
C PHE A 547 1.11 -17.25 13.87
N ASN A 548 2.32 -17.59 13.41
CA ASN A 548 2.60 -17.73 11.97
C ASN A 548 1.77 -18.86 11.34
N LEU A 549 1.59 -19.96 12.06
CA LEU A 549 0.75 -21.09 11.65
C LEU A 549 -0.75 -20.69 11.59
N ILE A 550 -1.26 -20.00 12.62
CA ILE A 550 -2.64 -19.47 12.63
C ILE A 550 -2.86 -18.51 11.46
N SER A 551 -1.91 -17.62 11.21
CA SER A 551 -1.95 -16.66 10.09
C SER A 551 -2.02 -17.37 8.74
N LEU A 552 -1.23 -18.45 8.57
CA LEU A 552 -1.25 -19.28 7.37
C LEU A 552 -2.59 -20.01 7.20
N PHE A 553 -3.10 -20.65 8.26
CA PHE A 553 -4.37 -21.37 8.23
C PHE A 553 -5.55 -20.44 7.92
N LEU A 554 -5.62 -19.27 8.56
CA LEU A 554 -6.67 -18.30 8.29
C LEU A 554 -6.53 -17.73 6.87
N GLY A 555 -5.33 -17.34 6.44
CA GLY A 555 -5.12 -16.82 5.09
C GLY A 555 -5.49 -17.82 3.99
N THR A 556 -5.15 -19.10 4.20
CA THR A 556 -5.53 -20.17 3.26
C THR A 556 -7.04 -20.45 3.29
N PHE A 557 -7.67 -20.42 4.46
CA PHE A 557 -9.13 -20.53 4.58
C PHE A 557 -9.84 -19.43 3.79
N PHE A 558 -9.41 -18.17 3.92
CA PHE A 558 -9.94 -17.05 3.13
C PHE A 558 -9.81 -17.28 1.62
N LEU A 559 -8.62 -17.69 1.19
CA LEU A 559 -8.35 -17.99 -0.22
C LEU A 559 -9.28 -19.09 -0.75
N PHE A 560 -9.40 -20.21 -0.03
CA PHE A 560 -10.27 -21.31 -0.43
C PHE A 560 -11.75 -20.93 -0.40
N TYR A 561 -12.19 -20.16 0.60
CA TYR A 561 -13.56 -19.68 0.67
C TYR A 561 -13.94 -18.85 -0.57
N SER A 562 -13.08 -17.91 -0.97
CA SER A 562 -13.30 -17.11 -2.18
C SER A 562 -13.21 -17.97 -3.45
N LEU A 563 -12.27 -18.90 -3.54
CA LEU A 563 -12.16 -19.82 -4.68
C LEU A 563 -13.41 -20.70 -4.85
N ILE A 564 -14.00 -21.19 -3.76
CA ILE A 564 -15.26 -21.94 -3.78
C ILE A 564 -16.41 -21.05 -4.27
N LYS A 565 -16.45 -19.79 -3.84
CA LYS A 565 -17.46 -18.81 -4.29
C LYS A 565 -17.32 -18.48 -5.78
N ILE A 566 -16.09 -18.47 -6.31
CA ILE A 566 -15.80 -18.17 -7.72
C ILE A 566 -15.97 -19.40 -8.62
N ALA A 567 -15.75 -20.61 -8.10
CA ALA A 567 -15.85 -21.86 -8.86
C ALA A 567 -17.15 -22.05 -9.68
N PRO A 568 -18.36 -21.67 -9.21
CA PRO A 568 -19.58 -21.77 -10.00
C PRO A 568 -19.74 -20.65 -11.06
N ASN A 569 -18.94 -19.58 -11.00
CA ASN A 569 -19.07 -18.46 -11.94
C ASN A 569 -18.49 -18.84 -13.32
N LEU A 570 -19.25 -18.53 -14.37
CA LEU A 570 -18.84 -18.73 -15.75
C LEU A 570 -17.60 -17.88 -16.08
N TRP A 571 -16.71 -18.41 -16.91
CA TRP A 571 -15.52 -17.72 -17.41
C TRP A 571 -15.88 -16.73 -18.53
N GLY A 572 -15.02 -15.73 -18.69
CA GLY A 572 -15.05 -14.84 -19.85
C GLY A 572 -16.20 -13.82 -19.83
N PRO A 573 -16.87 -13.53 -20.96
CA PRO A 573 -17.82 -12.43 -21.06
C PRO A 573 -19.06 -12.61 -20.18
N GLU A 574 -19.29 -13.81 -19.66
CA GLU A 574 -20.41 -14.14 -18.78
C GLU A 574 -20.09 -13.87 -17.30
N PHE A 575 -18.86 -13.45 -16.99
CA PHE A 575 -18.44 -13.12 -15.65
C PHE A 575 -19.39 -12.06 -15.05
N ARG A 576 -19.98 -12.36 -13.89
CA ARG A 576 -20.97 -11.51 -13.21
C ARG A 576 -22.22 -11.14 -14.04
N TYR A 577 -22.56 -11.87 -15.10
CA TYR A 577 -23.81 -11.65 -15.85
C TYR A 577 -25.04 -11.72 -14.94
N ALA A 578 -25.04 -12.63 -13.96
CA ALA A 578 -26.10 -12.73 -12.96
C ALA A 578 -26.24 -11.47 -12.08
N GLU A 579 -25.15 -10.73 -11.88
CA GLU A 579 -25.12 -9.54 -11.01
C GLU A 579 -25.39 -8.25 -11.81
N LEU A 580 -24.79 -8.11 -13.00
CA LEU A 580 -24.90 -6.90 -13.83
C LEU A 580 -26.03 -6.95 -14.87
N LYS A 581 -26.56 -8.14 -15.17
CA LYS A 581 -27.51 -8.41 -16.26
C LYS A 581 -27.00 -8.00 -17.66
N SER A 582 -25.71 -7.76 -17.82
CA SER A 582 -25.03 -7.47 -19.07
C SER A 582 -23.75 -8.31 -19.19
N TYR A 583 -23.35 -8.64 -20.42
CA TYR A 583 -22.09 -9.35 -20.65
C TYR A 583 -20.92 -8.38 -20.46
N GLN A 584 -19.79 -8.89 -19.99
CA GLN A 584 -18.59 -8.08 -19.81
C GLN A 584 -17.91 -7.80 -21.12
N LEU A 585 -17.62 -6.53 -21.33
CA LEU A 585 -16.95 -6.03 -22.51
C LEU A 585 -15.45 -6.00 -22.19
N MET A 586 -14.67 -6.91 -22.78
CA MET A 586 -13.21 -7.08 -22.53
C MET A 586 -12.35 -5.94 -23.11
N ALA A 587 -12.90 -4.74 -23.20
CA ALA A 587 -12.21 -3.59 -23.74
C ALA A 587 -11.23 -3.02 -22.72
N LYS A 588 -10.02 -2.76 -23.21
CA LYS A 588 -8.99 -1.99 -22.55
C LYS A 588 -9.42 -0.53 -22.33
N LYS A 589 -10.07 0.08 -23.31
CA LYS A 589 -10.66 1.43 -23.21
C LYS A 589 -12.02 1.47 -23.88
N GLN A 590 -12.99 2.13 -23.25
CA GLN A 590 -14.37 2.17 -23.73
C GLN A 590 -14.82 3.56 -24.15
N GLY A 591 -15.66 3.62 -25.20
CA GLY A 591 -16.33 4.85 -25.60
C GLY A 591 -15.38 5.94 -26.10
N LEU A 592 -14.21 5.55 -26.62
CA LEU A 592 -13.27 6.50 -27.21
C LEU A 592 -13.87 7.08 -28.50
N ILE A 593 -13.57 8.35 -28.76
CA ILE A 593 -14.02 9.05 -29.95
C ILE A 593 -12.78 9.46 -30.75
N GLN A 594 -12.66 8.97 -31.97
CA GLN A 594 -11.64 9.40 -32.92
C GLN A 594 -12.31 9.60 -34.27
N ASN A 595 -12.09 10.77 -34.88
CA ASN A 595 -12.64 11.13 -36.18
C ASN A 595 -14.17 10.95 -36.26
N GLY A 596 -14.89 11.23 -35.18
CA GLY A 596 -16.35 11.12 -35.09
C GLY A 596 -16.90 9.70 -34.86
N ILE A 597 -16.04 8.66 -34.84
CA ILE A 597 -16.44 7.27 -34.62
C ILE A 597 -16.24 6.91 -33.15
N ARG A 598 -17.28 6.36 -32.51
CA ARG A 598 -17.19 5.76 -31.17
C ARG A 598 -16.66 4.33 -31.27
N TYR A 599 -15.61 4.01 -30.52
CA TYR A 599 -15.00 2.68 -30.53
C TYR A 599 -14.54 2.22 -29.14
N HIS A 600 -14.30 0.92 -29.05
CA HIS A 600 -13.68 0.26 -27.90
C HIS A 600 -12.31 -0.30 -28.33
N GLU A 601 -11.27 -0.07 -27.53
CA GLU A 601 -9.94 -0.64 -27.72
C GLU A 601 -9.85 -1.97 -26.96
N PHE A 602 -9.31 -3.02 -27.58
CA PHE A 602 -9.18 -4.38 -27.06
C PHE A 602 -7.74 -4.86 -27.11
N SER A 603 -7.39 -5.79 -26.21
CA SER A 603 -6.10 -6.48 -26.22
C SER A 603 -6.19 -7.85 -26.89
N SER A 604 -5.04 -8.44 -27.21
CA SER A 604 -4.99 -9.81 -27.73
C SER A 604 -5.62 -10.81 -26.76
N GLY A 605 -6.45 -11.71 -27.27
CA GLY A 605 -7.17 -12.72 -26.49
C GLY A 605 -8.56 -12.29 -26.02
N ALA A 606 -9.06 -11.12 -26.42
CA ALA A 606 -10.41 -10.67 -26.10
C ALA A 606 -11.46 -11.65 -26.63
N THR A 607 -12.47 -11.93 -25.80
CA THR A 607 -13.59 -12.82 -26.13
C THR A 607 -14.92 -12.12 -25.91
N TRP A 608 -15.93 -12.46 -26.71
CA TRP A 608 -17.28 -11.90 -26.62
C TRP A 608 -18.34 -12.96 -26.89
N VAL A 609 -19.54 -12.75 -26.36
CA VAL A 609 -20.72 -13.56 -26.68
C VAL A 609 -21.36 -13.03 -27.96
N LEU A 610 -21.78 -13.95 -28.83
CA LEU A 610 -22.47 -13.64 -30.07
C LEU A 610 -23.94 -13.30 -29.80
N ALA A 611 -24.45 -12.22 -30.38
CA ALA A 611 -25.85 -11.82 -30.25
C ALA A 611 -26.77 -12.67 -31.14
N SER A 612 -26.27 -13.13 -32.29
CA SER A 612 -27.02 -13.91 -33.27
C SER A 612 -26.11 -14.90 -34.01
N LYS A 613 -26.72 -15.84 -34.75
CA LYS A 613 -26.03 -16.74 -35.68
C LYS A 613 -25.88 -16.13 -37.09
N ALA A 614 -26.22 -14.86 -37.29
CA ALA A 614 -26.09 -14.18 -38.56
C ALA A 614 -24.60 -13.90 -38.89
N PRO A 615 -24.23 -13.69 -40.16
CA PRO A 615 -22.89 -13.27 -40.54
C PRO A 615 -22.53 -11.94 -39.85
N LEU A 616 -21.36 -11.88 -39.22
CA LEU A 616 -20.87 -10.69 -38.53
C LEU A 616 -20.18 -9.74 -39.51
N SER A 617 -20.45 -8.45 -39.38
CA SER A 617 -19.74 -7.37 -40.09
C SER A 617 -19.15 -6.40 -39.07
N LEU A 618 -17.91 -6.67 -38.64
CA LEU A 618 -17.23 -5.87 -37.63
C LEU A 618 -16.43 -4.74 -38.28
N ARG A 619 -16.56 -3.52 -37.76
CA ARG A 619 -15.71 -2.38 -38.11
C ARG A 619 -14.52 -2.33 -37.17
N ALA A 620 -13.40 -2.87 -37.60
CA ALA A 620 -12.18 -2.96 -36.80
C ALA A 620 -10.98 -2.24 -37.43
N PHE A 621 -10.10 -1.70 -36.60
CA PHE A 621 -8.93 -0.94 -37.01
C PHE A 621 -7.85 -0.89 -35.93
N VAL A 622 -6.69 -0.30 -36.26
CA VAL A 622 -5.61 -0.05 -35.31
C VAL A 622 -5.62 1.43 -34.91
N PRO A 623 -5.85 1.78 -33.63
CA PRO A 623 -5.96 3.19 -33.20
C PRO A 623 -4.62 3.95 -33.35
N GLU A 624 -4.69 5.22 -33.75
CA GLU A 624 -3.50 6.09 -33.95
C GLU A 624 -2.92 6.54 -32.61
N GLY A 625 -1.60 6.43 -32.44
CA GLY A 625 -0.91 6.83 -31.19
C GLY A 625 0.37 6.07 -30.85
N LYS A 626 0.75 5.08 -31.67
CA LYS A 626 2.04 4.37 -31.58
C LYS A 626 2.66 4.37 -32.97
N ASN A 627 3.92 4.80 -33.08
CA ASN A 627 4.67 5.00 -34.33
C ASN A 627 4.38 3.90 -35.37
N PHE A 628 3.42 4.15 -36.27
CA PHE A 628 2.99 3.19 -37.27
C PHE A 628 3.04 3.89 -38.62
N SER A 629 3.71 3.25 -39.58
CA SER A 629 3.61 3.67 -40.97
C SER A 629 2.23 3.23 -41.49
N LYS A 630 1.57 4.03 -42.35
CA LYS A 630 0.26 3.68 -42.95
C LYS A 630 0.23 2.33 -43.71
N ARG A 631 1.37 1.62 -43.82
CA ARG A 631 1.56 0.40 -44.62
C ARG A 631 1.76 -0.87 -43.82
N ASP A 632 2.02 -0.78 -42.52
CA ASP A 632 2.19 -1.97 -41.69
C ASP A 632 0.83 -2.68 -41.49
N LYS A 633 0.83 -4.02 -41.44
CA LYS A 633 -0.38 -4.86 -41.31
C LYS A 633 -0.27 -5.67 -40.05
N ILE A 634 -1.33 -5.69 -39.23
CA ILE A 634 -1.41 -6.56 -38.06
C ILE A 634 -2.32 -7.73 -38.39
N HIS A 635 -1.84 -8.96 -38.25
CA HIS A 635 -2.66 -10.15 -38.46
C HIS A 635 -3.38 -10.55 -37.17
N ILE A 636 -4.71 -10.59 -37.23
CA ILE A 636 -5.55 -11.07 -36.13
C ILE A 636 -6.19 -12.39 -36.52
N ARG A 637 -6.04 -13.39 -35.64
CA ARG A 637 -6.76 -14.66 -35.70
C ARG A 637 -8.09 -14.50 -34.95
N TRP A 638 -9.18 -14.55 -35.70
CA TRP A 638 -10.53 -14.63 -35.17
C TRP A 638 -10.89 -16.10 -35.02
N SER A 639 -11.28 -16.53 -33.82
CA SER A 639 -11.61 -17.92 -33.48
C SER A 639 -13.00 -18.00 -32.86
N PHE A 640 -13.84 -18.87 -33.41
CA PHE A 640 -15.16 -19.17 -32.89
C PHE A 640 -15.07 -20.34 -31.91
N LEU A 641 -15.63 -20.16 -30.71
CA LEU A 641 -15.63 -21.17 -29.65
C LEU A 641 -17.07 -21.66 -29.42
N GLY A 642 -17.21 -22.97 -29.16
CA GLY A 642 -18.46 -23.56 -28.71
C GLY A 642 -18.80 -23.20 -27.26
N SER A 643 -19.93 -23.70 -26.75
CA SER A 643 -20.30 -23.60 -25.32
C SER A 643 -19.22 -24.16 -24.39
N ASP A 644 -18.48 -25.14 -24.87
CA ASP A 644 -17.48 -25.90 -24.11
C ASP A 644 -16.09 -25.28 -24.21
N TRP A 645 -15.97 -24.06 -24.77
CA TRP A 645 -14.71 -23.33 -24.99
C TRP A 645 -13.74 -24.00 -25.98
N VAL A 646 -14.19 -25.03 -26.69
CA VAL A 646 -13.43 -25.67 -27.77
C VAL A 646 -13.52 -24.84 -29.05
N GLU A 647 -12.39 -24.64 -29.72
CA GLU A 647 -12.32 -23.94 -31.00
C GLU A 647 -13.00 -24.75 -32.11
N ILE A 648 -13.96 -24.13 -32.79
CA ILE A 648 -14.71 -24.74 -33.90
C ILE A 648 -14.08 -24.33 -35.23
N GLN A 649 -13.80 -23.03 -35.39
CA GLN A 649 -13.28 -22.46 -36.62
C GLN A 649 -12.44 -21.23 -36.30
N SER A 650 -11.34 -21.01 -37.03
CA SER A 650 -10.65 -19.72 -37.02
C SER A 650 -10.33 -19.19 -38.41
N LYS A 651 -10.17 -17.88 -38.50
CA LYS A 651 -9.83 -17.13 -39.71
C LYS A 651 -8.85 -16.02 -39.35
N THR A 652 -7.75 -15.95 -40.07
CA THR A 652 -6.73 -14.90 -39.89
C THR A 652 -6.96 -13.80 -40.91
N LEU A 653 -7.11 -12.56 -40.44
CA LEU A 653 -7.35 -11.38 -41.29
C LEU A 653 -6.38 -10.25 -40.94
N PRO A 654 -5.85 -9.51 -41.92
CA PRO A 654 -5.08 -8.31 -41.68
C PRO A 654 -5.98 -7.13 -41.26
N LEU A 655 -5.56 -6.40 -40.24
CA LEU A 655 -6.11 -5.09 -39.87
C LEU A 655 -5.23 -3.96 -40.38
N PHE A 656 -5.89 -2.85 -40.70
CA PHE A 656 -5.28 -1.62 -41.17
C PHE A 656 -5.49 -0.48 -40.15
N ALA A 657 -4.74 0.61 -40.30
CA ALA A 657 -4.93 1.83 -39.51
C ALA A 657 -6.29 2.49 -39.75
N ASN A 658 -6.85 2.33 -40.96
CA ASN A 658 -8.20 2.80 -41.28
C ASN A 658 -9.26 1.76 -40.88
N VAL A 659 -10.49 2.23 -40.64
CA VAL A 659 -11.65 1.37 -40.37
C VAL A 659 -11.87 0.39 -41.52
N SER A 660 -11.72 -0.90 -41.22
CA SER A 660 -11.95 -2.00 -42.15
C SER A 660 -13.18 -2.80 -41.74
N SER A 661 -14.03 -3.15 -42.70
CA SER A 661 -15.14 -4.07 -42.47
C SER A 661 -14.64 -5.51 -42.56
N ILE A 662 -14.86 -6.27 -41.49
CA ILE A 662 -14.50 -7.67 -41.37
C ILE A 662 -15.77 -8.50 -41.44
N GLY A 663 -15.93 -9.24 -42.53
CA GLY A 663 -16.98 -10.24 -42.69
C GLY A 663 -16.57 -11.61 -42.14
N LEU A 664 -17.28 -12.10 -41.11
CA LEU A 664 -17.09 -13.43 -40.53
C LEU A 664 -18.39 -14.24 -40.61
N THR A 665 -18.31 -15.45 -41.15
CA THR A 665 -19.42 -16.41 -41.16
C THR A 665 -19.46 -17.16 -39.84
N VAL A 666 -20.57 -17.08 -39.11
CA VAL A 666 -20.72 -17.71 -37.79
C VAL A 666 -21.05 -19.20 -37.93
N PRO A 667 -20.24 -20.11 -37.35
CA PRO A 667 -20.57 -21.54 -37.30
C PRO A 667 -21.84 -21.80 -36.47
N GLY A 668 -22.64 -22.79 -36.85
CA GLY A 668 -23.92 -23.08 -36.19
C GLY A 668 -23.85 -23.40 -34.69
N ASN A 669 -22.71 -23.92 -34.20
CA ASN A 669 -22.47 -24.27 -32.80
C ASN A 669 -21.62 -23.24 -32.04
N ALA A 670 -21.29 -22.09 -32.66
CA ALA A 670 -20.49 -21.06 -32.02
C ALA A 670 -21.32 -20.25 -31.02
N LYS A 671 -20.78 -20.07 -29.82
CA LYS A 671 -21.35 -19.20 -28.77
C LYS A 671 -20.49 -17.96 -28.55
N TYR A 672 -19.17 -18.11 -28.70
CA TYR A 672 -18.21 -17.04 -28.44
C TYR A 672 -17.35 -16.73 -29.67
N LEU A 673 -16.89 -15.49 -29.76
CA LEU A 673 -15.85 -15.04 -30.68
C LEU A 673 -14.63 -14.60 -29.88
N LYS A 674 -13.44 -15.08 -30.25
CA LYS A 674 -12.15 -14.73 -29.66
C LYS A 674 -11.23 -14.13 -30.71
N ALA A 675 -10.55 -13.03 -30.39
CA ALA A 675 -9.59 -12.38 -31.28
C ALA A 675 -8.18 -12.41 -30.67
N GLU A 676 -7.21 -12.96 -31.40
CA GLU A 676 -5.80 -13.03 -30.99
C GLU A 676 -4.90 -12.34 -32.01
N ILE A 677 -4.05 -11.43 -31.56
CA ILE A 677 -3.01 -10.81 -32.38
C ILE A 677 -1.89 -11.84 -32.58
N LEU A 678 -1.59 -12.19 -33.83
CA LEU A 678 -0.47 -13.07 -34.16
C LEU A 678 0.82 -12.26 -34.20
N ARG A 679 1.78 -12.61 -33.34
CA ARG A 679 3.12 -11.99 -33.34
C ARG A 679 4.02 -12.68 -34.35
N SER A 680 4.69 -11.90 -35.19
CA SER A 680 5.69 -12.37 -36.17
C SER A 680 6.99 -12.87 -35.51
N SER A 681 7.35 -12.34 -34.33
CA SER A 681 8.52 -12.78 -33.57
C SER A 681 8.36 -12.56 -32.05
N PHE A 682 9.12 -13.31 -31.24
CA PHE A 682 9.11 -13.21 -29.77
C PHE A 682 9.80 -11.93 -29.25
N PHE A 683 10.66 -11.29 -30.07
CA PHE A 683 11.48 -10.14 -29.70
C PHE A 683 10.99 -8.80 -30.27
N GLU A 684 10.04 -8.78 -31.22
CA GLU A 684 9.44 -7.52 -31.67
C GLU A 684 8.48 -6.97 -30.61
N THR A 685 8.66 -5.70 -30.26
CA THR A 685 7.66 -4.89 -29.55
C THR A 685 6.48 -4.61 -30.49
N SER A 686 5.71 -5.65 -30.82
CA SER A 686 4.51 -5.53 -31.64
C SER A 686 3.34 -5.02 -30.79
N MET A 687 2.51 -4.18 -31.39
CA MET A 687 1.25 -3.64 -30.84
C MET A 687 0.44 -4.66 -30.01
N ASP A 688 0.01 -4.22 -28.83
CA ASP A 688 -0.77 -5.05 -27.88
C ASP A 688 -2.30 -4.85 -27.98
N GLY A 689 -2.81 -4.14 -29.00
CA GLY A 689 -4.24 -3.86 -29.09
C GLY A 689 -4.77 -3.48 -30.47
N PHE A 690 -6.10 -3.58 -30.61
CA PHE A 690 -6.89 -3.25 -31.80
C PHE A 690 -8.22 -2.61 -31.35
N ALA A 691 -8.95 -1.95 -32.25
CA ALA A 691 -10.22 -1.29 -31.96
C ALA A 691 -11.39 -1.93 -32.74
N ILE A 692 -12.58 -1.94 -32.14
CA ILE A 692 -13.86 -2.28 -32.79
C ILE A 692 -14.85 -1.13 -32.53
N SER A 693 -15.69 -0.78 -33.51
CA SER A 693 -16.75 0.21 -33.34
C SER A 693 -17.71 -0.17 -32.20
N ALA A 694 -18.12 0.82 -31.39
CA ALA A 694 -19.05 0.63 -30.29
C ALA A 694 -20.46 0.26 -30.76
N GLU A 695 -20.82 0.62 -31.99
CA GLU A 695 -22.12 0.32 -32.60
C GLU A 695 -22.29 -1.15 -32.99
N ASP A 696 -21.18 -1.91 -33.09
CA ASP A 696 -21.20 -3.33 -33.42
C ASP A 696 -21.50 -4.21 -32.18
N PHE A 697 -21.74 -3.57 -31.03
CA PHE A 697 -22.19 -4.21 -29.79
C PHE A 697 -23.67 -3.90 -29.52
N ASP A 698 -24.41 -4.87 -28.98
CA ASP A 698 -25.77 -4.66 -28.51
C ASP A 698 -25.81 -4.01 -27.11
N GLY A 699 -27.01 -3.65 -26.64
CA GLY A 699 -27.19 -3.06 -25.30
C GLY A 699 -26.83 -4.00 -24.13
N LEU A 700 -26.48 -5.26 -24.41
CA LEU A 700 -25.98 -6.24 -23.44
C LEU A 700 -24.49 -6.54 -23.65
N ASN A 701 -23.78 -5.79 -24.49
CA ASN A 701 -22.37 -5.97 -24.87
C ASN A 701 -22.05 -7.26 -25.64
N ARG A 702 -23.03 -7.83 -26.35
CA ARG A 702 -22.81 -8.93 -27.30
C ARG A 702 -22.46 -8.38 -28.68
N ILE A 703 -21.62 -9.10 -29.41
CA ILE A 703 -21.26 -8.75 -30.79
C ILE A 703 -22.43 -9.05 -31.73
N ARG A 704 -22.79 -8.09 -32.59
CA ARG A 704 -23.90 -8.17 -33.55
C ARG A 704 -23.52 -8.67 -34.93
#